data_AF-A0A3B0YAC3-F1
#
_entry.id   AF-A0A3B0YAC3-F1
#
_cell.length_a   1.000
_cell.length_b   1.000
_cell.length_c   1.000
_cell.angle_alpha   90.00
_cell.angle_beta   90.00
_cell.angle_gamma   90.00
#
_symmetry.space_group_name_H-M   'P 1'
#
loop_
_entity.id
_entity.type
_entity.pdbx_description
1 polymer ?
#
loop_
_entity_poly.entity_id
_entity_poly.type
_entity_poly.pdbx_seq_one_letter_code
_entity_poly.pdbx_strand_id
1 'polypeptide(L)'
;MAEFDDIRESLDKARLEAHSSEREIFRLKQQLARLKRERSQTERTAPQVPGTPDTGGVPGTSIDDDQGFQNLEQEIKKWRDTLVTQKATELNDFTRFIDFTDPRKNIERLSDNIPVLLMPLRIETRFKFADDIEGRQNELWVRVYPDDISVDVFEDTLSESEVQKARVYWSSIWSAAGNESAQRGAWRVYLSGQGAGRSHWVIQNYRPLNEAEQPTVIEGTPTIILTVTTQVALQEPEKTSVSHFWEDLWRAGDDGEAQLVAYNTLVAEVGAARAEIIQTDYKPVNFSDLPPQGSTREASTAVVAYLEFASDEAVAVRESSWSQAPHVNTLPDRLVLLGYNNNELELELLGQPIPSPLAVGPDPSAEESEQLRKEGTEVKVDPGMAWLTDFEKAIEVGMGFKVPLSVVNFRRGFDKLMVLGVRMRSDADNGKTALQELISHHHHSKSGFSFLPQGRPTNNVDSDSAAYSWQEDSDISFDHYFGEQAITGDEGFEQSDGSLFAELLGLDTEVLRGIPFYQRTDASDAAALNTALWPATLGYFMDSMLDPVFDDNTVEQTRDFFTHYVSARGQLPAIRVGKQPYMILPATPRSRMEWFIDRSASSPSDKRRSKKKISNQFLRKLYQLLRKVEADFEPLLDKVSYIGKGGDQQQILLDVIGLHSGSVEQQQRYAESFTQIYNRLAMQGAGGAFTAILIGLAYVITGLALLKDLGYEAEEGAEIPDILEKLFLGGANELKGGLIDDMPLSETNPIREYTETGENYIAWLIDASSTSHDALRLQKGFADNVPTALLYLMLHHALDLSFVETSIRLFFNAGLIDQGQLKAAKREPKFTQVQQASLVDPVSAGGSRWQYLYRKEAAVAGNMDRTIGEFIPTVLTSMTATAYLKRQLDALKHLKDKPTAVLERVFAEHLDLCTYRFDAWYGGLLHYQLEQMRSHNNTGVDPSTGSGTVVTTAADGTTTTTIDESDDTDSNSEPNSETGIFLGAYGWLENVKPEFKQMQPVELSDELSKLFEPEADPPLMRDNKNQGYIHAPSLNHAVTAAVLRNGYLSNATSQNPDSLAINLSSERVRIALSIIEG
;
A
#
# COMPACT_ATOMS: atom_id res chain seq x y z
N MET A 1 -11.17 -32.97 9.08
CA MET A 1 -10.57 -31.66 9.39
C MET A 1 -9.47 -31.88 10.42
N ALA A 2 -9.76 -32.39 11.63
CA ALA A 2 -8.75 -32.76 12.65
C ALA A 2 -7.39 -33.30 12.14
N GLU A 3 -7.32 -34.40 11.39
CA GLU A 3 -6.03 -34.93 10.89
C GLU A 3 -5.26 -33.96 9.97
N PHE A 4 -5.96 -33.15 9.18
CA PHE A 4 -5.33 -32.12 8.32
C PHE A 4 -4.76 -30.98 9.17
N ASP A 5 -5.54 -30.50 10.15
CA ASP A 5 -5.13 -29.42 11.05
C ASP A 5 -3.98 -29.87 11.97
N ASP A 6 -4.06 -31.06 12.56
CA ASP A 6 -3.02 -31.64 13.44
C ASP A 6 -1.67 -31.82 12.71
N ILE A 7 -1.69 -32.35 11.47
CA ILE A 7 -0.45 -32.53 10.67
C ILE A 7 0.10 -31.17 10.25
N ARG A 8 -0.76 -30.22 9.92
CA ARG A 8 -0.36 -28.85 9.55
C ARG A 8 0.37 -28.17 10.72
N GLU A 9 -0.22 -28.18 11.92
CA GLU A 9 0.39 -27.61 13.13
C GLU A 9 1.74 -28.27 13.47
N SER A 10 1.81 -29.61 13.37
CA SER A 10 3.07 -30.35 13.60
C SER A 10 4.17 -29.95 12.61
N LEU A 11 3.82 -29.83 11.32
CA LEU A 11 4.76 -29.42 10.27
C LEU A 11 5.27 -28.00 10.49
N ASP A 12 4.38 -27.06 10.83
CA ASP A 12 4.76 -25.67 11.07
C ASP A 12 5.68 -25.55 12.29
N LYS A 13 5.39 -26.28 13.37
CA LYS A 13 6.26 -26.35 14.54
C LYS A 13 7.65 -26.90 14.20
N ALA A 14 7.72 -28.02 13.47
CA ALA A 14 9.00 -28.64 13.09
C ALA A 14 9.88 -27.69 12.27
N ARG A 15 9.25 -26.84 11.43
CA ARG A 15 9.95 -25.82 10.63
C ARG A 15 10.48 -24.65 11.46
N LEU A 16 9.65 -24.12 12.35
CA LEU A 16 10.08 -23.07 13.28
C LEU A 16 11.31 -23.51 14.09
N GLU A 17 11.29 -24.76 14.56
CA GLU A 17 12.41 -25.37 15.26
C GLU A 17 13.65 -25.49 14.35
N ALA A 18 13.51 -26.00 13.12
CA ALA A 18 14.63 -26.11 12.17
C ALA A 18 15.22 -24.74 11.80
N HIS A 19 14.36 -23.74 11.52
CA HIS A 19 14.78 -22.39 11.15
C HIS A 19 15.50 -21.68 12.30
N SER A 20 15.03 -21.85 13.53
CA SER A 20 15.73 -21.31 14.71
C SER A 20 17.14 -21.90 14.88
N SER A 21 17.31 -23.20 14.65
CA SER A 21 18.63 -23.84 14.66
C SER A 21 19.53 -23.37 13.51
N GLU A 22 18.99 -23.14 12.32
CA GLU A 22 19.75 -22.58 11.18
C GLU A 22 20.28 -21.17 11.50
N ARG A 23 19.43 -20.29 12.06
CA ARG A 23 19.83 -18.95 12.51
C ARG A 23 20.95 -19.02 13.56
N GLU A 24 20.83 -19.94 14.52
CA GLU A 24 21.84 -20.11 15.56
C GLU A 24 23.17 -20.66 15.04
N ILE A 25 23.14 -21.63 14.12
CA ILE A 25 24.35 -22.13 13.44
C ILE A 25 25.03 -21.00 12.66
N PHE A 26 24.25 -20.19 11.94
CA PHE A 26 24.77 -19.04 11.22
C PHE A 26 25.48 -18.07 12.17
N ARG A 27 24.83 -17.70 13.28
CA ARG A 27 25.39 -16.82 14.33
C ARG A 27 26.73 -17.34 14.86
N LEU A 28 26.79 -18.62 15.24
CA LEU A 28 28.01 -19.25 15.76
C LEU A 28 29.13 -19.32 14.71
N LYS A 29 28.79 -19.57 13.44
CA LYS A 29 29.78 -19.54 12.33
C LYS A 29 30.39 -18.15 12.15
N GLN A 30 29.59 -17.08 12.24
CA GLN A 30 30.10 -15.71 12.16
C GLN A 30 31.06 -15.40 13.32
N GLN A 31 30.71 -15.80 14.55
CA GLN A 31 31.60 -15.68 15.71
C GLN A 31 32.92 -16.43 15.52
N LEU A 32 32.87 -17.67 15.02
CA LEU A 32 34.06 -18.47 14.76
C LEU A 32 34.97 -17.85 13.69
N ALA A 33 34.37 -17.36 12.59
CA ALA A 33 35.11 -16.72 11.51
C ALA A 33 35.84 -15.46 11.98
N ARG A 34 35.19 -14.67 12.83
CA ARG A 34 35.79 -13.48 13.44
C ARG A 34 36.98 -13.83 14.35
N LEU A 35 36.82 -14.77 15.26
CA LEU A 35 37.90 -15.17 16.19
C LEU A 35 39.13 -15.70 15.42
N LYS A 36 38.91 -16.43 14.31
CA LYS A 36 39.99 -16.91 13.42
C LYS A 36 40.73 -15.73 12.78
N ARG A 37 40.01 -14.67 12.41
CA ARG A 37 40.58 -13.46 11.81
C ARG A 37 41.40 -12.66 12.83
N GLU A 38 40.87 -12.42 14.03
CA GLU A 38 41.55 -11.68 15.11
C GLU A 38 42.90 -12.32 15.47
N ARG A 39 42.93 -13.66 15.56
CA ARG A 39 44.17 -14.42 15.69
C ARG A 39 45.13 -14.16 14.54
N SER A 40 44.65 -14.28 13.30
CA SER A 40 45.50 -14.07 12.11
C SER A 40 46.08 -12.65 12.03
N GLN A 41 45.34 -11.64 12.51
CA GLN A 41 45.81 -10.26 12.58
C GLN A 41 46.87 -10.10 13.68
N THR A 42 46.64 -10.68 14.86
CA THR A 42 47.60 -10.70 15.97
C THR A 42 48.90 -11.40 15.60
N GLU A 43 48.82 -12.50 14.84
CA GLU A 43 50.00 -13.21 14.31
C GLU A 43 50.77 -12.38 13.26
N ARG A 44 50.09 -11.51 12.49
CA ARG A 44 50.72 -10.62 11.51
C ARG A 44 51.36 -9.38 12.12
N THR A 45 50.83 -8.88 13.25
CA THR A 45 51.34 -7.69 13.95
C THR A 45 52.36 -8.01 15.03
N ALA A 46 52.56 -9.29 15.37
CA ALA A 46 53.60 -9.72 16.30
C ALA A 46 55.01 -9.33 15.79
N PRO A 47 55.81 -8.58 16.57
CA PRO A 47 57.13 -8.13 16.13
C PRO A 47 58.07 -9.34 15.95
N GLN A 48 58.43 -9.64 14.69
CA GLN A 48 59.52 -10.57 14.41
C GLN A 48 60.84 -9.93 14.81
N VAL A 49 61.37 -10.30 15.98
CA VAL A 49 62.73 -9.95 16.40
C VAL A 49 63.72 -10.82 15.60
N PRO A 50 64.58 -10.25 14.74
CA PRO A 50 65.55 -11.03 13.99
C PRO A 50 66.69 -11.49 14.91
N GLY A 51 66.80 -12.80 15.16
CA GLY A 51 68.00 -13.40 15.77
C GLY A 51 67.79 -14.20 17.07
N THR A 52 66.58 -14.37 17.57
CA THR A 52 66.29 -15.28 18.69
C THR A 52 65.97 -16.70 18.18
N PRO A 53 66.53 -17.77 18.77
CA PRO A 53 66.16 -19.13 18.44
C PRO A 53 64.68 -19.35 18.76
N ASP A 54 64.03 -20.13 17.91
CA ASP A 54 62.63 -20.54 17.97
C ASP A 54 62.29 -21.20 19.32
N THR A 55 61.92 -20.38 20.32
CA THR A 55 61.19 -20.81 21.50
C THR A 55 59.75 -20.37 21.28
N GLY A 56 58.91 -21.33 20.90
CA GLY A 56 57.52 -21.10 20.54
C GLY A 56 56.71 -20.33 21.57
N GLY A 57 55.71 -19.61 21.05
CA GLY A 57 54.57 -19.08 21.79
C GLY A 57 54.82 -17.73 22.45
N VAL A 58 54.04 -16.73 22.05
CA VAL A 58 53.70 -15.59 22.92
C VAL A 58 52.99 -16.20 24.15
N PRO A 59 53.55 -16.11 25.38
CA PRO A 59 52.94 -16.75 26.54
C PRO A 59 51.81 -15.85 27.06
N GLY A 60 50.57 -16.19 26.73
CA GLY A 60 49.39 -15.57 27.36
C GLY A 60 48.08 -15.72 26.60
N THR A 61 48.09 -15.70 25.26
CA THR A 61 46.86 -15.63 24.45
C THR A 61 46.52 -16.90 23.67
N SER A 62 47.48 -17.78 23.36
CA SER A 62 47.20 -18.89 22.39
C SER A 62 46.35 -20.04 22.93
N ILE A 63 46.37 -20.32 24.23
CA ILE A 63 45.66 -21.50 24.81
C ILE A 63 44.18 -21.20 24.99
N ASP A 64 43.83 -19.97 25.36
CA ASP A 64 42.44 -19.55 25.59
C ASP A 64 41.68 -19.43 24.25
N ASP A 65 42.35 -18.91 23.20
CA ASP A 65 41.82 -18.86 21.84
C ASP A 65 41.59 -20.27 21.27
N ASP A 66 42.56 -21.19 21.45
CA ASP A 66 42.45 -22.60 21.02
C ASP A 66 41.29 -23.31 21.72
N GLN A 67 41.05 -23.02 23.01
CA GLN A 67 39.90 -23.54 23.74
C GLN A 67 38.58 -22.91 23.25
N GLY A 68 38.57 -21.60 22.95
CA GLY A 68 37.44 -20.88 22.38
C GLY A 68 37.02 -21.41 21.00
N PHE A 69 37.98 -21.66 20.10
CA PHE A 69 37.73 -22.29 18.80
C PHE A 69 37.09 -23.67 18.96
N GLN A 70 37.65 -24.51 19.84
CA GLN A 70 37.15 -25.86 20.07
C GLN A 70 35.74 -25.83 20.68
N ASN A 71 35.45 -24.90 21.59
CA ASN A 71 34.13 -24.74 22.18
C ASN A 71 33.08 -24.34 21.12
N LEU A 72 33.37 -23.32 20.31
CA LEU A 72 32.47 -22.90 19.22
C LEU A 72 32.27 -23.99 18.16
N GLU A 73 33.33 -24.71 17.77
CA GLU A 73 33.21 -25.82 16.82
C GLU A 73 32.39 -26.99 17.40
N GLN A 74 32.49 -27.26 18.70
CA GLN A 74 31.64 -28.24 19.38
C GLN A 74 30.18 -27.79 19.47
N GLU A 75 29.91 -26.51 19.74
CA GLU A 75 28.55 -25.96 19.75
C GLU A 75 27.91 -25.98 18.37
N ILE A 76 28.64 -25.55 17.33
CA ILE A 76 28.18 -25.63 15.93
C ILE A 76 27.86 -27.08 15.58
N LYS A 77 28.71 -28.03 15.98
CA LYS A 77 28.45 -29.46 15.75
C LYS A 77 27.18 -29.93 16.47
N LYS A 78 27.00 -29.57 17.73
CA LYS A 78 25.80 -29.91 18.51
C LYS A 78 24.53 -29.37 17.83
N TRP A 79 24.53 -28.10 17.42
CA TRP A 79 23.40 -27.50 16.72
C TRP A 79 23.16 -28.12 15.34
N ARG A 80 24.21 -28.51 14.61
CA ARG A 80 24.07 -29.28 13.35
C ARG A 80 23.41 -30.64 13.59
N ASP A 81 23.80 -31.36 14.63
CA ASP A 81 23.20 -32.66 14.97
C ASP A 81 21.71 -32.50 15.35
N THR A 82 21.38 -31.41 16.08
CA THR A 82 19.99 -31.02 16.36
C THR A 82 19.22 -30.70 15.08
N LEU A 83 19.79 -29.87 14.19
CA LEU A 83 19.17 -29.47 12.93
C LEU A 83 18.88 -30.67 12.03
N VAL A 84 19.80 -31.64 11.95
CA VAL A 84 19.58 -32.88 11.19
C VAL A 84 18.36 -33.64 11.72
N THR A 85 18.20 -33.70 13.04
CA THR A 85 17.06 -34.36 13.68
C THR A 85 15.76 -33.59 13.39
N GLN A 86 15.77 -32.27 13.50
CA GLN A 86 14.61 -31.41 13.22
C GLN A 86 14.20 -31.45 11.75
N LYS A 87 15.15 -31.41 10.81
CA LYS A 87 14.89 -31.56 9.37
C LYS A 87 14.33 -32.94 9.02
N ALA A 88 14.73 -34.00 9.73
CA ALA A 88 14.13 -35.32 9.56
C ALA A 88 12.67 -35.35 10.04
N THR A 89 12.36 -34.69 11.16
CA THR A 89 10.97 -34.51 11.65
C THR A 89 10.14 -33.71 10.65
N GLU A 90 10.66 -32.56 10.20
CA GLU A 90 10.02 -31.73 9.17
C GLU A 90 9.71 -32.54 7.92
N LEU A 91 10.69 -33.29 7.39
CA LEU A 91 10.50 -34.11 6.20
C LEU A 91 9.44 -35.21 6.40
N ASN A 92 9.41 -35.84 7.58
CA ASN A 92 8.42 -36.87 7.91
C ASN A 92 7.00 -36.28 7.95
N ASP A 93 6.83 -35.14 8.63
CA ASP A 93 5.53 -34.46 8.69
C ASP A 93 5.12 -33.92 7.31
N PHE A 94 6.06 -33.39 6.53
CA PHE A 94 5.81 -32.96 5.16
C PHE A 94 5.40 -34.14 4.26
N THR A 95 6.02 -35.30 4.42
CA THR A 95 5.66 -36.52 3.67
C THR A 95 4.23 -36.96 4.00
N ARG A 96 3.79 -36.81 5.26
CA ARG A 96 2.40 -37.06 5.66
C ARG A 96 1.44 -35.99 5.12
N PHE A 97 1.92 -34.77 4.95
CA PHE A 97 1.12 -33.64 4.46
C PHE A 97 1.03 -33.57 2.93
N ILE A 98 1.91 -34.23 2.18
CA ILE A 98 2.07 -34.03 0.73
C ILE A 98 0.78 -34.25 -0.07
N ASP A 99 -0.09 -35.17 0.34
CA ASP A 99 -1.36 -35.43 -0.33
C ASP A 99 -2.38 -34.28 -0.17
N PHE A 100 -2.22 -33.45 0.87
CA PHE A 100 -3.03 -32.26 1.10
C PHE A 100 -2.55 -31.03 0.30
N THR A 101 -1.34 -31.08 -0.28
CA THR A 101 -0.75 -29.96 -1.01
C THR A 101 -1.30 -29.75 -2.43
N ASP A 102 -2.14 -30.67 -2.95
CA ASP A 102 -2.82 -30.49 -4.25
C ASP A 102 -4.05 -29.58 -4.08
N PRO A 103 -3.99 -28.29 -4.48
CA PRO A 103 -5.10 -27.36 -4.28
C PRO A 103 -6.35 -27.76 -5.07
N ARG A 104 -6.21 -28.51 -6.18
CA ARG A 104 -7.35 -28.95 -7.01
C ARG A 104 -8.28 -29.92 -6.26
N LYS A 105 -7.77 -30.58 -5.22
CA LYS A 105 -8.50 -31.57 -4.43
C LYS A 105 -8.84 -31.11 -3.02
N ASN A 106 -8.03 -30.21 -2.46
CA ASN A 106 -8.07 -29.90 -1.03
C ASN A 106 -8.43 -28.46 -0.71
N ILE A 107 -8.59 -27.55 -1.68
CA ILE A 107 -8.92 -26.14 -1.43
C ILE A 107 -10.24 -25.96 -0.66
N GLU A 108 -11.21 -26.86 -0.83
CA GLU A 108 -12.49 -26.87 -0.09
C GLU A 108 -12.32 -27.10 1.43
N ARG A 109 -11.13 -27.47 1.89
CA ARG A 109 -10.79 -27.56 3.32
C ARG A 109 -10.49 -26.21 3.95
N LEU A 110 -10.21 -25.19 3.15
CA LEU A 110 -9.99 -23.82 3.62
C LEU A 110 -11.35 -23.12 3.80
N SER A 111 -11.48 -22.34 4.87
CA SER A 111 -12.69 -21.56 5.13
C SER A 111 -12.87 -20.46 4.08
N ASP A 112 -14.05 -20.35 3.49
CA ASP A 112 -14.42 -19.27 2.59
C ASP A 112 -14.82 -17.98 3.35
N ASN A 113 -14.72 -17.97 4.69
CA ASN A 113 -14.77 -16.75 5.51
C ASN A 113 -13.46 -15.96 5.48
N ILE A 114 -12.37 -16.50 4.91
CA ILE A 114 -11.05 -15.90 4.95
C ILE A 114 -10.54 -15.72 3.51
N PRO A 115 -10.06 -14.53 3.12
CA PRO A 115 -9.58 -14.31 1.77
C PRO A 115 -8.23 -15.01 1.53
N VAL A 116 -7.96 -15.31 0.25
CA VAL A 116 -6.65 -15.77 -0.22
C VAL A 116 -5.95 -14.60 -0.92
N LEU A 117 -4.80 -14.16 -0.40
CA LEU A 117 -3.93 -13.20 -1.05
C LEU A 117 -3.02 -13.91 -2.06
N LEU A 118 -3.20 -13.60 -3.34
CA LEU A 118 -2.39 -14.17 -4.42
C LEU A 118 -1.24 -13.22 -4.81
N MET A 119 -0.01 -13.64 -4.52
CA MET A 119 1.21 -12.92 -4.92
C MET A 119 1.51 -13.13 -6.41
N PRO A 120 2.07 -12.12 -7.11
CA PRO A 120 2.40 -12.24 -8.52
C PRO A 120 3.56 -13.21 -8.78
N LEU A 121 3.50 -13.89 -9.93
CA LEU A 121 4.52 -14.77 -10.47
C LEU A 121 4.89 -14.34 -11.90
N ARG A 122 6.18 -14.36 -12.20
CA ARG A 122 6.68 -14.17 -13.57
C ARG A 122 6.79 -15.52 -14.27
N ILE A 123 6.29 -15.61 -15.50
CA ILE A 123 6.31 -16.83 -16.32
C ILE A 123 7.20 -16.62 -17.54
N GLU A 124 8.11 -17.57 -17.78
CA GLU A 124 8.91 -17.67 -19.00
C GLU A 124 8.56 -18.98 -19.73
N THR A 125 8.46 -18.92 -21.06
CA THR A 125 8.07 -20.08 -21.86
C THR A 125 9.01 -20.32 -23.04
N ARG A 126 9.17 -21.59 -23.43
CA ARG A 126 9.94 -21.98 -24.61
C ARG A 126 9.39 -23.25 -25.26
N PHE A 127 9.08 -23.18 -26.54
CA PHE A 127 8.75 -24.36 -27.35
C PHE A 127 10.03 -25.10 -27.77
N LYS A 128 10.08 -26.42 -27.58
CA LYS A 128 11.22 -27.27 -27.93
C LYS A 128 10.81 -28.53 -28.70
N PHE A 129 11.77 -29.04 -29.47
CA PHE A 129 11.77 -30.41 -29.99
C PHE A 129 12.72 -31.22 -29.11
N ALA A 130 12.19 -32.13 -28.29
CA ALA A 130 12.98 -33.05 -27.49
C ALA A 130 13.22 -34.35 -28.29
N ASP A 131 14.45 -34.85 -28.27
CA ASP A 131 14.77 -36.15 -28.88
C ASP A 131 14.54 -37.22 -27.79
N ASP A 132 13.49 -38.04 -27.93
CA ASP A 132 13.15 -39.16 -27.04
C ASP A 132 13.54 -40.50 -27.70
N ILE A 133 13.62 -41.57 -26.89
CA ILE A 133 14.04 -42.93 -27.28
C ILE A 133 13.14 -43.52 -28.39
N GLU A 134 11.88 -43.05 -28.51
CA GLU A 134 10.92 -43.46 -29.54
C GLU A 134 10.72 -42.42 -30.68
N GLY A 135 11.40 -41.28 -30.65
CA GLY A 135 11.31 -40.24 -31.68
C GLY A 135 11.30 -38.82 -31.13
N ARG A 136 11.11 -37.82 -32.01
CA ARG A 136 11.14 -36.40 -31.64
C ARG A 136 9.80 -35.95 -31.06
N GLN A 137 9.75 -35.59 -29.78
CA GLN A 137 8.56 -35.11 -29.09
C GLN A 137 8.53 -33.57 -29.05
N ASN A 138 7.38 -32.98 -29.33
CA ASN A 138 7.18 -31.53 -29.22
C ASN A 138 6.83 -31.20 -27.77
N GLU A 139 7.50 -30.20 -27.18
CA GLU A 139 7.29 -29.81 -25.80
C GLU A 139 7.13 -28.29 -25.65
N LEU A 140 6.41 -27.89 -24.60
CA LEU A 140 6.43 -26.54 -24.05
C LEU A 140 7.09 -26.57 -22.69
N TRP A 141 8.19 -25.84 -22.56
CA TRP A 141 8.90 -25.64 -21.30
C TRP A 141 8.40 -24.36 -20.67
N VAL A 142 7.99 -24.43 -19.40
CA VAL A 142 7.52 -23.29 -18.62
C VAL A 142 8.38 -23.17 -17.38
N ARG A 143 8.96 -22.00 -17.14
CA ARG A 143 9.66 -21.67 -15.90
C ARG A 143 8.91 -20.55 -15.18
N VAL A 144 8.85 -20.64 -13.87
CA VAL A 144 8.15 -19.71 -13.00
C VAL A 144 9.15 -19.07 -12.05
N TYR A 145 9.03 -17.77 -11.83
CA TYR A 145 9.83 -17.03 -10.85
C TYR A 145 8.89 -16.28 -9.89
N PRO A 146 9.22 -16.25 -8.58
CA PRO A 146 8.56 -15.33 -7.66
C PRO A 146 8.86 -13.89 -8.07
N ASP A 147 7.90 -13.00 -7.82
CA ASP A 147 8.06 -11.57 -8.03
C ASP A 147 8.75 -10.89 -6.83
N ASP A 148 9.28 -9.67 -7.02
CA ASP A 148 10.12 -8.96 -6.04
C ASP A 148 9.43 -8.82 -4.66
N ILE A 149 8.09 -8.67 -4.62
CA ILE A 149 7.32 -8.60 -3.37
C ILE A 149 7.47 -9.84 -2.48
N SER A 150 7.72 -11.02 -3.07
CA SER A 150 7.87 -12.27 -2.32
C SER A 150 9.30 -12.53 -1.86
N VAL A 151 10.28 -11.78 -2.35
CA VAL A 151 11.71 -11.99 -2.09
C VAL A 151 12.12 -11.30 -0.80
N ASP A 152 12.53 -12.09 0.18
CA ASP A 152 13.06 -11.63 1.44
C ASP A 152 14.60 -11.53 1.38
N VAL A 153 15.11 -10.33 1.66
CA VAL A 153 16.54 -9.98 1.69
C VAL A 153 16.98 -9.50 3.07
N PHE A 154 16.09 -9.51 4.06
CA PHE A 154 16.38 -8.97 5.38
C PHE A 154 17.29 -9.92 6.16
N GLU A 155 18.26 -9.35 6.88
CA GLU A 155 19.17 -10.10 7.76
C GLU A 155 19.12 -9.47 9.16
N ASP A 156 18.67 -10.24 10.14
CA ASP A 156 18.55 -9.83 11.56
C ASP A 156 19.91 -9.64 12.25
N THR A 157 21.00 -10.09 11.65
CA THR A 157 22.36 -9.89 12.18
C THR A 157 22.98 -8.59 11.68
N LEU A 158 23.57 -7.83 12.62
CA LEU A 158 24.25 -6.57 12.34
C LEU A 158 25.62 -6.79 11.72
N SER A 159 25.99 -5.99 10.72
CA SER A 159 27.35 -6.01 10.17
C SER A 159 28.31 -5.10 10.92
N GLU A 160 29.61 -5.39 10.87
CA GLU A 160 30.68 -4.59 11.49
C GLU A 160 30.60 -3.13 11.03
N SER A 161 30.32 -2.92 9.74
CA SER A 161 30.14 -1.58 9.16
C SER A 161 28.90 -0.85 9.70
N GLU A 162 27.81 -1.57 10.00
CA GLU A 162 26.59 -0.99 10.57
C GLU A 162 26.81 -0.58 12.02
N VAL A 163 27.45 -1.44 12.82
CA VAL A 163 27.78 -1.18 14.22
C VAL A 163 28.70 0.04 14.35
N GLN A 164 29.76 0.12 13.53
CA GLN A 164 30.67 1.25 13.53
C GLN A 164 29.94 2.57 13.20
N LYS A 165 29.11 2.58 12.15
CA LYS A 165 28.31 3.76 11.79
C LYS A 165 27.29 4.12 12.87
N ALA A 166 26.68 3.14 13.53
CA ALA A 166 25.73 3.36 14.61
C ALA A 166 26.41 4.00 15.84
N ARG A 167 27.63 3.60 16.20
CA ARG A 167 28.41 4.27 17.26
C ARG A 167 28.66 5.73 16.95
N VAL A 168 29.06 6.03 15.71
CA VAL A 168 29.26 7.41 15.25
C VAL A 168 27.94 8.19 15.33
N TYR A 169 26.84 7.62 14.84
CA TYR A 169 25.52 8.23 14.94
C TYR A 169 25.14 8.58 16.39
N TRP A 170 25.20 7.61 17.31
CA TRP A 170 24.88 7.84 18.71
C TRP A 170 25.80 8.86 19.37
N SER A 171 27.10 8.86 19.04
CA SER A 171 28.04 9.89 19.51
C SER A 171 27.63 11.28 19.03
N SER A 172 27.18 11.41 17.77
CA SER A 172 26.67 12.67 17.24
C SER A 172 25.35 13.09 17.92
N ILE A 173 24.44 12.15 18.19
CA ILE A 173 23.19 12.43 18.93
C ILE A 173 23.46 12.92 20.35
N TRP A 174 24.42 12.33 21.05
CA TRP A 174 24.82 12.77 22.39
C TRP A 174 25.49 14.14 22.34
N SER A 175 26.36 14.38 21.35
CA SER A 175 26.98 15.70 21.15
C SER A 175 25.97 16.80 20.80
N ALA A 176 24.86 16.44 20.15
CA ALA A 176 23.81 17.37 19.76
C ALA A 176 23.02 17.90 20.98
N ALA A 177 22.99 17.18 22.10
CA ALA A 177 22.38 17.62 23.36
C ALA A 177 20.93 18.11 23.24
N GLY A 178 20.12 17.52 22.35
CA GLY A 178 18.76 17.96 22.06
C GLY A 178 18.62 19.05 20.99
N ASN A 179 19.71 19.48 20.34
CA ASN A 179 19.65 20.35 19.18
C ASN A 179 19.18 19.58 17.93
N GLU A 180 17.94 19.83 17.51
CA GLU A 180 17.30 19.13 16.39
C GLU A 180 18.08 19.28 15.06
N SER A 181 18.63 20.46 14.77
CA SER A 181 19.41 20.69 13.53
C SER A 181 20.66 19.80 13.48
N ALA A 182 21.35 19.66 14.61
CA ALA A 182 22.50 18.75 14.74
C ALA A 182 22.07 17.27 14.68
N GLN A 183 20.92 16.90 15.26
CA GLN A 183 20.36 15.54 15.15
C GLN A 183 19.99 15.18 13.71
N ARG A 184 19.33 16.09 12.97
CA ARG A 184 19.07 15.93 11.53
C ARG A 184 20.36 15.80 10.74
N GLY A 185 21.40 16.57 11.10
CA GLY A 185 22.75 16.44 10.54
C GLY A 185 23.34 15.05 10.76
N ALA A 186 23.27 14.53 11.99
CA ALA A 186 23.74 13.18 12.33
C ALA A 186 23.01 12.09 11.54
N TRP A 187 21.67 12.19 11.47
CA TRP A 187 20.85 11.27 10.70
C TRP A 187 21.18 11.28 9.20
N ARG A 188 21.32 12.47 8.61
CA ARG A 188 21.68 12.65 7.20
C ARG A 188 23.01 11.99 6.84
N VAL A 189 24.02 12.14 7.70
CA VAL A 189 25.32 11.49 7.52
C VAL A 189 25.20 9.97 7.65
N TYR A 190 24.42 9.49 8.61
CA TYR A 190 24.24 8.07 8.89
C TYR A 190 23.51 7.31 7.76
N LEU A 191 22.48 7.92 7.16
CA LEU A 191 21.66 7.32 6.09
C LEU A 191 22.44 6.95 4.82
N SER A 192 23.58 7.59 4.59
CA SER A 192 24.34 7.45 3.34
C SER A 192 24.69 5.98 3.03
N GLY A 193 23.93 5.39 2.08
CA GLY A 193 24.19 4.08 1.47
C GLY A 193 23.42 2.87 2.04
N GLN A 194 22.60 3.01 3.09
CA GLN A 194 21.93 1.88 3.78
C GLN A 194 20.39 1.90 3.74
N GLY A 195 19.76 3.03 3.41
CA GLY A 195 18.28 3.18 3.37
C GLY A 195 17.68 3.39 4.77
N ALA A 196 16.64 4.22 4.88
CA ALA A 196 16.17 4.71 6.17
C ALA A 196 15.56 3.63 7.06
N GLY A 197 14.87 2.65 6.48
CA GLY A 197 14.33 1.49 7.20
C GLY A 197 15.41 0.68 7.90
N ARG A 198 16.47 0.30 7.17
CA ARG A 198 17.59 -0.46 7.74
C ARG A 198 18.38 0.37 8.76
N SER A 199 18.66 1.63 8.45
CA SER A 199 19.32 2.55 9.36
C SER A 199 18.55 2.70 10.67
N HIS A 200 17.24 2.91 10.62
CA HIS A 200 16.41 3.00 11.81
C HIS A 200 16.40 1.68 12.60
N TRP A 201 16.23 0.54 11.91
CA TRP A 201 16.26 -0.77 12.55
C TRP A 201 17.59 -1.02 13.29
N VAL A 202 18.72 -0.69 12.70
CA VAL A 202 20.05 -0.87 13.30
C VAL A 202 20.18 -0.06 14.59
N ILE A 203 19.82 1.22 14.61
CA ILE A 203 19.97 2.05 15.81
C ILE A 203 18.97 1.68 16.91
N GLN A 204 17.82 1.10 16.56
CA GLN A 204 16.87 0.55 17.53
C GLN A 204 17.41 -0.72 18.22
N ASN A 205 18.16 -1.55 17.47
CA ASN A 205 18.72 -2.82 17.97
C ASN A 205 20.16 -2.70 18.51
N TYR A 206 20.84 -1.58 18.26
CA TYR A 206 22.19 -1.28 18.76
C TYR A 206 22.21 0.07 19.48
N ARG A 207 21.77 0.06 20.75
CA ARG A 207 21.67 1.23 21.63
C ARG A 207 22.82 1.31 22.63
N PRO A 208 23.20 2.51 23.10
CA PRO A 208 24.07 2.66 24.27
C PRO A 208 23.43 2.02 25.51
N LEU A 209 24.23 1.33 26.31
CA LEU A 209 23.81 0.70 27.57
C LEU A 209 23.41 1.73 28.62
N ASN A 210 23.94 2.95 28.52
CA ASN A 210 23.73 4.06 29.44
C ASN A 210 22.96 5.23 28.79
N GLU A 211 21.97 4.95 27.93
CA GLU A 211 21.16 5.96 27.23
C GLU A 211 20.55 7.02 28.17
N ALA A 212 20.18 6.64 29.40
CA ALA A 212 19.64 7.55 30.42
C ALA A 212 20.65 8.61 30.93
N GLU A 213 21.94 8.45 30.66
CA GLU A 213 23.01 9.40 31.02
C GLU A 213 23.26 10.46 29.94
N GLN A 214 22.40 10.53 28.91
CA GLN A 214 22.54 11.51 27.83
C GLN A 214 22.64 12.94 28.41
N PRO A 215 23.67 13.72 28.04
CA PRO A 215 23.89 15.02 28.67
C PRO A 215 22.88 16.06 28.17
N THR A 216 22.42 16.91 29.10
CA THR A 216 21.60 18.09 28.79
C THR A 216 22.43 19.36 28.92
N VAL A 217 22.38 20.25 27.94
CA VAL A 217 23.08 21.53 28.00
C VAL A 217 22.21 22.58 28.69
N ILE A 218 22.83 23.40 29.55
CA ILE A 218 22.18 24.56 30.16
C ILE A 218 22.05 25.66 29.10
N GLU A 219 20.81 26.08 28.86
CA GLU A 219 20.49 27.12 27.88
C GLU A 219 21.28 28.41 28.14
N GLY A 220 21.93 28.95 27.10
CA GLY A 220 22.73 30.18 27.17
C GLY A 220 24.21 30.00 27.58
N THR A 221 24.66 28.79 27.87
CA THR A 221 26.09 28.51 28.11
C THR A 221 26.75 27.94 26.85
N PRO A 222 27.89 28.48 26.37
CA PRO A 222 28.64 27.89 25.26
C PRO A 222 29.29 26.58 25.73
N THR A 223 28.58 25.47 25.57
CA THR A 223 29.03 24.14 25.99
C THR A 223 29.32 23.27 24.77
N ILE A 224 30.39 22.50 24.81
CA ILE A 224 30.67 21.40 23.89
C ILE A 224 30.66 20.07 24.66
N ILE A 225 29.97 19.08 24.12
CA ILE A 225 29.99 17.72 24.66
C ILE A 225 30.99 16.90 23.85
N LEU A 226 32.07 16.46 24.50
CA LEU A 226 33.06 15.55 23.95
C LEU A 226 32.61 14.12 24.22
N THR A 227 32.32 13.36 23.16
CA THR A 227 31.75 12.02 23.27
C THR A 227 32.82 10.94 23.10
N VAL A 228 32.95 10.08 24.11
CA VAL A 228 33.86 8.93 24.11
C VAL A 228 33.02 7.67 23.95
N THR A 229 33.20 6.94 22.86
CA THR A 229 32.55 5.64 22.66
C THR A 229 33.43 4.53 23.21
N THR A 230 32.91 3.68 24.10
CA THR A 230 33.67 2.58 24.69
C THR A 230 32.85 1.30 24.82
N GLN A 231 33.54 0.16 24.80
CA GLN A 231 32.98 -1.15 25.14
C GLN A 231 33.42 -1.61 26.55
N VAL A 232 34.33 -0.86 27.19
CA VAL A 232 34.84 -1.15 28.54
C VAL A 232 34.65 0.09 29.40
N ALA A 233 33.62 0.05 30.25
CA ALA A 233 33.24 1.14 31.14
C ALA A 233 34.37 1.53 32.10
N LEU A 234 34.66 2.83 32.21
CA LEU A 234 35.57 3.37 33.21
C LEU A 234 34.88 3.45 34.56
N GLN A 235 35.61 3.10 35.62
CA GLN A 235 35.11 3.14 37.00
C GLN A 235 35.62 4.39 37.72
N GLU A 236 34.92 4.85 38.75
CA GLU A 236 35.42 5.91 39.63
C GLU A 236 36.59 5.39 40.49
N PRO A 237 37.64 6.22 40.78
CA PRO A 237 37.79 7.63 40.42
C PRO A 237 38.42 7.90 39.04
N GLU A 238 38.80 6.85 38.29
CA GLU A 238 39.50 6.96 37.00
C GLU A 238 38.66 7.72 35.95
N LYS A 239 37.35 7.45 35.89
CA LYS A 239 36.41 8.13 34.98
C LYS A 239 36.47 9.65 35.14
N THR A 240 36.51 10.15 36.38
CA THR A 240 36.65 11.59 36.67
C THR A 240 37.99 12.15 36.18
N SER A 241 39.10 11.46 36.46
CA SER A 241 40.45 11.85 36.01
C SER A 241 40.55 11.94 34.48
N VAL A 242 39.99 10.96 33.76
CA VAL A 242 39.99 10.92 32.30
C VAL A 242 39.14 12.05 31.71
N SER A 243 37.99 12.38 32.30
CA SER A 243 37.16 13.50 31.86
C SER A 243 37.91 14.82 31.97
N HIS A 244 38.50 15.12 33.13
CA HIS A 244 39.27 16.35 33.33
C HIS A 244 40.43 16.47 32.33
N PHE A 245 41.15 15.36 32.07
CA PHE A 245 42.22 15.35 31.08
C PHE A 245 41.73 15.79 29.70
N TRP A 246 40.64 15.20 29.19
CA TRP A 246 40.14 15.54 27.85
C TRP A 246 39.53 16.94 27.78
N GLU A 247 38.88 17.41 28.83
CA GLU A 247 38.33 18.76 28.94
C GLU A 247 39.42 19.82 28.94
N ASP A 248 40.50 19.60 29.69
CA ASP A 248 41.67 20.49 29.75
C ASP A 248 42.45 20.45 28.43
N LEU A 249 42.64 19.26 27.86
CA LEU A 249 43.34 19.09 26.58
C LEU A 249 42.58 19.76 25.42
N TRP A 250 41.25 19.67 25.40
CA TRP A 250 40.45 20.36 24.38
C TRP A 250 40.52 21.88 24.55
N ARG A 251 40.45 22.38 25.80
CA ARG A 251 40.57 23.82 26.10
C ARG A 251 41.94 24.39 25.74
N ALA A 252 43.01 23.60 25.87
CA ALA A 252 44.38 23.99 25.52
C ALA A 252 44.56 24.33 24.03
N GLY A 253 43.75 23.77 23.12
CA GLY A 253 43.85 24.06 21.68
C GLY A 253 45.25 23.76 21.15
N ASP A 254 45.94 24.76 20.57
CA ASP A 254 47.30 24.66 20.03
C ASP A 254 48.41 25.05 21.05
N ASP A 255 48.06 25.30 22.33
CA ASP A 255 49.03 25.63 23.39
C ASP A 255 49.78 24.38 23.87
N GLY A 256 50.99 24.19 23.33
CA GLY A 256 51.84 23.05 23.65
C GLY A 256 52.29 22.97 25.13
N GLU A 257 52.33 24.08 25.87
CA GLU A 257 52.64 24.04 27.30
C GLU A 257 51.44 23.53 28.10
N ALA A 258 50.23 24.04 27.81
CA ALA A 258 49.00 23.60 28.45
C ALA A 258 48.66 22.13 28.16
N GLN A 259 48.90 21.66 26.92
CA GLN A 259 48.76 20.25 26.56
C GLN A 259 49.68 19.34 27.39
N LEU A 260 50.94 19.76 27.58
CA LEU A 260 51.90 19.00 28.37
C LEU A 260 51.51 18.96 29.85
N VAL A 261 50.94 20.04 30.39
CA VAL A 261 50.41 20.09 31.75
C VAL A 261 49.26 19.09 31.92
N ALA A 262 48.27 19.10 31.03
CA ALA A 262 47.15 18.16 31.08
C ALA A 262 47.63 16.70 31.07
N TYR A 263 48.59 16.37 30.20
CA TYR A 263 49.15 15.02 30.12
C TYR A 263 49.93 14.60 31.39
N ASN A 264 50.75 15.49 31.95
CA ASN A 264 51.48 15.19 33.18
C ASN A 264 50.55 14.99 34.38
N THR A 265 49.43 15.72 34.44
CA THR A 265 48.38 15.52 35.45
C THR A 265 47.76 14.13 35.31
N LEU A 266 47.39 13.71 34.09
CA LEU A 266 46.87 12.36 33.85
C LEU A 266 47.88 11.28 34.28
N VAL A 267 49.14 11.40 33.86
CA VAL A 267 50.21 10.45 34.23
C VAL A 267 50.40 10.35 35.75
N ALA A 268 50.24 11.46 36.47
CA ALA A 268 50.32 11.47 37.93
C ALA A 268 49.14 10.74 38.61
N GLU A 269 47.96 10.78 38.00
CA GLU A 269 46.73 10.18 38.55
C GLU A 269 46.57 8.69 38.21
N VAL A 270 46.86 8.27 36.97
CA VAL A 270 46.65 6.89 36.50
C VAL A 270 47.94 6.10 36.22
N GLY A 271 49.09 6.78 36.18
CA GLY A 271 50.37 6.18 35.79
C GLY A 271 50.63 6.18 34.29
N ALA A 272 51.90 6.22 33.88
CA ALA A 272 52.31 6.44 32.49
C ALA A 272 51.77 5.38 31.51
N ALA A 273 51.81 4.09 31.89
CA ALA A 273 51.32 3.01 31.02
C ALA A 273 49.80 3.06 30.80
N ARG A 274 49.03 3.46 31.82
CA ARG A 274 47.57 3.59 31.71
C ARG A 274 47.17 4.86 30.95
N ALA A 275 47.91 5.95 31.12
CA ALA A 275 47.72 7.19 30.37
C ALA A 275 47.87 6.99 28.85
N GLU A 276 48.80 6.15 28.40
CA GLU A 276 48.97 5.80 26.97
C GLU A 276 47.77 5.04 26.41
N ILE A 277 47.20 4.11 27.19
CA ILE A 277 45.95 3.41 26.85
C ILE A 277 44.79 4.41 26.74
N ILE A 278 44.64 5.31 27.71
CA ILE A 278 43.57 6.32 27.72
C ILE A 278 43.63 7.22 26.48
N GLN A 279 44.82 7.67 26.06
CA GLN A 279 44.99 8.48 24.86
C GLN A 279 44.57 7.77 23.58
N THR A 280 44.66 6.43 23.57
CA THR A 280 44.38 5.61 22.39
C THR A 280 42.92 5.15 22.37
N ASP A 281 42.46 4.55 23.46
CA ASP A 281 41.18 3.81 23.51
C ASP A 281 40.00 4.66 23.98
N TYR A 282 40.25 5.78 24.66
CA TYR A 282 39.21 6.63 25.25
C TYR A 282 39.22 8.06 24.67
N LYS A 283 39.72 8.23 23.45
CA LYS A 283 39.74 9.51 22.76
C LYS A 283 38.32 9.94 22.32
N PRO A 284 37.87 11.18 22.62
CA PRO A 284 36.59 11.66 22.12
C PRO A 284 36.52 11.70 20.60
N VAL A 285 35.43 11.20 20.02
CA VAL A 285 35.23 11.09 18.56
C VAL A 285 35.24 12.48 17.91
N ASN A 286 34.65 13.45 18.60
CA ASN A 286 34.50 14.83 18.14
C ASN A 286 35.52 15.81 18.77
N PHE A 287 36.69 15.31 19.18
CA PHE A 287 37.73 16.14 19.82
C PHE A 287 38.22 17.32 18.95
N SER A 288 38.18 17.17 17.62
CA SER A 288 38.62 18.20 16.68
C SER A 288 37.56 19.27 16.38
N ASP A 289 36.35 19.15 16.94
CA ASP A 289 35.28 20.12 16.71
C ASP A 289 35.64 21.52 17.22
N LEU A 290 35.11 22.52 16.53
CA LEU A 290 35.29 23.94 16.88
C LEU A 290 34.38 24.31 18.09
N PRO A 291 34.76 25.33 18.88
CA PRO A 291 33.88 25.85 19.92
C PRO A 291 32.54 26.34 19.32
N PRO A 292 31.46 26.37 20.13
CA PRO A 292 30.17 26.92 19.72
C PRO A 292 30.29 28.30 19.04
N GLN A 293 29.40 28.59 18.09
CA GLN A 293 29.51 29.78 17.26
C GLN A 293 29.52 31.06 18.13
N GLY A 294 30.61 31.83 18.03
CA GLY A 294 30.78 33.08 18.79
C GLY A 294 31.50 32.94 20.13
N SER A 295 31.95 31.74 20.52
CA SER A 295 32.84 31.51 21.68
C SER A 295 34.24 31.06 21.25
N THR A 296 35.22 31.24 22.13
CA THR A 296 36.55 30.63 22.01
C THR A 296 36.63 29.34 22.83
N ARG A 297 37.68 28.53 22.64
CA ARG A 297 37.86 27.29 23.43
C ARG A 297 37.99 27.59 24.92
N GLU A 298 38.63 28.70 25.29
CA GLU A 298 38.80 29.14 26.68
C GLU A 298 37.48 29.64 27.30
N ALA A 299 36.61 30.23 26.49
CA ALA A 299 35.30 30.74 26.94
C ALA A 299 34.19 29.67 26.93
N SER A 300 34.50 28.45 26.47
CA SER A 300 33.53 27.36 26.34
C SER A 300 33.69 26.33 27.46
N THR A 301 32.58 25.76 27.91
CA THR A 301 32.58 24.62 28.85
C THR A 301 32.71 23.33 28.05
N ALA A 302 33.79 22.58 28.24
CA ALA A 302 33.91 21.23 27.71
C ALA A 302 33.38 20.24 28.74
N VAL A 303 32.52 19.30 28.31
CA VAL A 303 32.01 18.22 29.15
C VAL A 303 32.26 16.91 28.44
N VAL A 304 32.89 15.94 29.11
CA VAL A 304 33.09 14.60 28.53
C VAL A 304 31.92 13.68 28.88
N ALA A 305 31.34 13.04 27.87
CA ALA A 305 30.28 12.05 28.01
C ALA A 305 30.74 10.69 27.45
N TYR A 306 30.52 9.62 28.22
CA TYR A 306 30.90 8.27 27.83
C TYR A 306 29.68 7.51 27.32
N LEU A 307 29.75 7.01 26.08
CA LEU A 307 28.76 6.12 25.50
C LEU A 307 29.27 4.69 25.65
N GLU A 308 28.59 3.91 26.47
CA GLU A 308 28.94 2.52 26.74
C GLU A 308 28.13 1.60 25.82
N PHE A 309 28.82 0.77 25.04
CA PHE A 309 28.18 -0.20 24.15
C PHE A 309 28.50 -1.62 24.57
N ALA A 310 27.61 -2.56 24.23
CA ALA A 310 27.93 -3.97 24.30
C ALA A 310 29.17 -4.29 23.42
N SER A 311 29.98 -5.25 23.87
CA SER A 311 31.09 -5.76 23.07
C SER A 311 30.57 -6.37 21.77
N ASP A 312 31.37 -6.31 20.72
CA ASP A 312 30.99 -6.88 19.41
C ASP A 312 30.76 -8.41 19.51
N GLU A 313 31.38 -9.07 20.48
CA GLU A 313 31.16 -10.50 20.79
C GLU A 313 29.76 -10.77 21.32
N ALA A 314 29.28 -9.92 22.23
CA ALA A 314 27.95 -10.04 22.82
C ALA A 314 26.82 -9.83 21.79
N VAL A 315 27.09 -9.06 20.73
CA VAL A 315 26.11 -8.72 19.67
C VAL A 315 26.17 -9.68 18.47
N ALA A 316 27.17 -10.56 18.39
CA ALA A 316 27.35 -11.55 17.31
C ALA A 316 27.32 -10.91 15.90
N VAL A 317 28.18 -9.91 15.70
CA VAL A 317 28.29 -9.11 14.48
C VAL A 317 28.85 -9.93 13.31
N ARG A 318 28.33 -9.72 12.09
CA ARG A 318 28.81 -10.31 10.83
C ARG A 318 29.76 -9.38 10.07
N GLU A 319 30.62 -9.94 9.22
CA GLU A 319 31.64 -9.17 8.48
C GLU A 319 31.03 -8.30 7.38
N SER A 320 30.27 -8.91 6.47
CA SER A 320 29.71 -8.24 5.29
C SER A 320 28.28 -7.78 5.55
N SER A 321 27.85 -6.78 4.78
CA SER A 321 26.45 -6.34 4.76
C SER A 321 25.51 -7.31 4.03
N TRP A 322 26.08 -8.33 3.38
CA TRP A 322 25.35 -9.40 2.70
C TRP A 322 26.03 -10.72 3.01
N SER A 323 25.35 -11.58 3.77
CA SER A 323 25.91 -12.83 4.28
C SER A 323 24.97 -14.03 4.13
N GLN A 324 23.73 -13.82 3.68
CA GLN A 324 22.78 -14.90 3.44
C GLN A 324 22.17 -14.77 2.04
N ALA A 325 21.72 -15.90 1.49
CA ALA A 325 20.99 -15.89 0.24
C ALA A 325 19.61 -15.22 0.40
N PRO A 326 19.20 -14.35 -0.54
CA PRO A 326 17.80 -13.97 -0.69
C PRO A 326 16.91 -15.20 -0.84
N HIS A 327 15.75 -15.20 -0.18
CA HIS A 327 14.88 -16.37 -0.15
C HIS A 327 13.40 -16.00 -0.21
N VAL A 328 12.56 -17.00 -0.43
CA VAL A 328 11.10 -16.84 -0.47
C VAL A 328 10.44 -17.85 0.45
N ASN A 329 9.62 -17.34 1.36
CA ASN A 329 8.92 -18.12 2.38
C ASN A 329 7.39 -18.18 2.20
N THR A 330 6.82 -17.34 1.34
CA THR A 330 5.36 -17.15 1.22
C THR A 330 4.74 -17.88 0.03
N LEU A 331 5.53 -18.62 -0.76
CA LEU A 331 5.03 -19.35 -1.93
C LEU A 331 4.01 -20.46 -1.56
N PRO A 332 3.14 -20.83 -2.53
CA PRO A 332 2.34 -22.05 -2.49
C PRO A 332 3.17 -23.31 -2.27
N ASP A 333 2.53 -24.37 -1.78
CA ASP A 333 3.20 -25.68 -1.65
C ASP A 333 3.46 -26.33 -3.00
N ARG A 334 2.54 -26.13 -3.96
CA ARG A 334 2.62 -26.61 -5.34
C ARG A 334 1.96 -25.62 -6.28
N LEU A 335 2.44 -25.58 -7.50
CA LEU A 335 1.85 -24.79 -8.58
C LEU A 335 1.08 -25.70 -9.55
N VAL A 336 -0.01 -25.17 -10.10
CA VAL A 336 -0.82 -25.80 -11.14
C VAL A 336 -0.68 -24.97 -12.42
N LEU A 337 -0.23 -25.60 -13.50
CA LEU A 337 -0.18 -25.01 -14.84
C LEU A 337 -1.47 -25.33 -15.59
N LEU A 338 -2.13 -24.29 -16.06
CA LEU A 338 -3.40 -24.33 -16.79
C LEU A 338 -3.24 -23.69 -18.17
N GLY A 339 -3.73 -24.36 -19.22
CA GLY A 339 -3.70 -23.83 -20.59
C GLY A 339 -5.08 -23.84 -21.22
N TYR A 340 -5.45 -22.72 -21.82
CA TYR A 340 -6.77 -22.49 -22.39
C TYR A 340 -6.69 -22.14 -23.87
N ASN A 341 -7.67 -22.62 -24.64
CA ASN A 341 -7.96 -22.22 -26.01
C ASN A 341 -9.46 -22.05 -26.17
N ASN A 342 -9.91 -20.97 -26.80
CA ASN A 342 -11.34 -20.62 -26.90
C ASN A 342 -12.08 -20.65 -25.54
N ASN A 343 -11.41 -20.23 -24.46
CA ASN A 343 -11.88 -20.32 -23.07
C ASN A 343 -12.14 -21.74 -22.53
N GLU A 344 -11.77 -22.80 -23.26
CA GLU A 344 -11.82 -24.18 -22.78
C GLU A 344 -10.46 -24.59 -22.16
N LEU A 345 -10.50 -25.26 -21.02
CA LEU A 345 -9.31 -25.79 -20.36
C LEU A 345 -8.83 -27.04 -21.11
N GLU A 346 -7.66 -26.97 -21.74
CA GLU A 346 -7.07 -28.06 -22.52
C GLU A 346 -5.81 -28.66 -21.87
N LEU A 347 -5.21 -27.94 -20.93
CA LEU A 347 -4.00 -28.37 -20.21
C LEU A 347 -4.19 -28.12 -18.72
N GLU A 348 -3.96 -29.14 -17.89
CA GLU A 348 -3.92 -29.02 -16.43
C GLU A 348 -2.82 -29.93 -15.88
N LEU A 349 -1.77 -29.34 -15.31
CA LEU A 349 -0.62 -30.08 -14.77
C LEU A 349 -0.26 -29.58 -13.37
N LEU A 350 0.00 -30.51 -12.45
CA LEU A 350 0.50 -30.21 -11.11
C LEU A 350 2.03 -30.28 -11.08
N GLY A 351 2.68 -29.23 -10.62
CA GLY A 351 4.14 -29.14 -10.46
C GLY A 351 4.64 -29.93 -9.26
N GLN A 352 5.96 -30.06 -9.09
CA GLN A 352 6.54 -30.69 -7.90
C GLN A 352 6.36 -29.82 -6.64
N PRO A 353 6.53 -30.39 -5.43
CA PRO A 353 6.51 -29.60 -4.20
C PRO A 353 7.62 -28.54 -4.16
N ILE A 354 7.25 -27.34 -3.69
CA ILE A 354 8.16 -26.21 -3.58
C ILE A 354 8.83 -26.21 -2.20
N PRO A 355 10.18 -26.21 -2.13
CA PRO A 355 10.92 -26.04 -0.88
C PRO A 355 10.58 -24.73 -0.17
N SER A 356 10.67 -24.71 1.15
CA SER A 356 10.45 -23.51 1.96
C SER A 356 11.45 -23.49 3.12
N PRO A 357 12.35 -22.51 3.19
CA PRO A 357 12.60 -21.44 2.21
C PRO A 357 13.01 -21.95 0.82
N LEU A 358 12.74 -21.16 -0.23
CA LEU A 358 13.34 -21.32 -1.55
C LEU A 358 14.39 -20.21 -1.77
N ALA A 359 15.66 -20.57 -1.97
CA ALA A 359 16.71 -19.60 -2.30
C ALA A 359 16.51 -19.04 -3.71
N VAL A 360 16.58 -17.72 -3.85
CA VAL A 360 16.41 -16.99 -5.12
C VAL A 360 17.61 -16.13 -5.49
N GLY A 361 18.70 -16.25 -4.73
CA GLY A 361 19.95 -15.58 -4.99
C GLY A 361 21.15 -16.37 -4.47
N PRO A 362 22.37 -15.91 -4.79
CA PRO A 362 23.59 -16.54 -4.31
C PRO A 362 23.74 -16.46 -2.79
N ASP A 363 24.35 -17.49 -2.20
CA ASP A 363 24.80 -17.49 -0.81
C ASP A 363 26.28 -17.04 -0.75
N PRO A 364 26.58 -15.83 -0.25
CA PRO A 364 27.96 -15.36 -0.12
C PRO A 364 28.74 -16.08 0.99
N SER A 365 28.05 -16.77 1.92
CA SER A 365 28.66 -17.53 3.01
C SER A 365 28.82 -19.02 2.71
N ALA A 366 28.48 -19.46 1.49
CA ALA A 366 28.75 -20.82 1.04
C ALA A 366 30.27 -21.11 1.07
N GLU A 367 30.64 -22.39 1.19
CA GLU A 367 32.05 -22.82 1.13
C GLU A 367 32.68 -22.36 -0.19
N GLU A 368 33.98 -22.00 -0.22
CA GLU A 368 34.67 -21.48 -1.42
C GLU A 368 34.49 -22.38 -2.66
N SER A 369 34.29 -23.69 -2.44
CA SER A 369 34.05 -24.65 -3.51
C SER A 369 32.67 -24.54 -4.17
N GLU A 370 31.70 -23.93 -3.50
CA GLU A 370 30.28 -23.82 -3.88
C GLU A 370 29.87 -22.39 -4.24
N GLN A 371 30.69 -21.39 -3.89
CA GLN A 371 30.48 -19.99 -4.25
C GLN A 371 30.42 -19.77 -5.77
N LEU A 372 29.67 -18.73 -6.16
CA LEU A 372 29.54 -18.29 -7.55
C LEU A 372 30.90 -17.96 -8.14
N ARG A 373 31.37 -18.80 -9.07
CA ARG A 373 32.69 -18.63 -9.70
C ARG A 373 32.68 -19.05 -11.15
N LYS A 374 33.51 -18.38 -11.95
CA LYS A 374 33.74 -18.74 -13.34
C LYS A 374 34.82 -19.83 -13.40
N GLU A 375 34.45 -21.04 -13.83
CA GLU A 375 35.37 -22.13 -14.13
C GLU A 375 35.46 -22.30 -15.65
N GLY A 376 36.52 -21.73 -16.26
CA GLY A 376 36.67 -21.74 -17.72
C GLY A 376 35.57 -20.93 -18.42
N THR A 377 34.74 -21.59 -19.23
CA THR A 377 33.56 -21.02 -19.90
C THR A 377 32.27 -21.16 -19.11
N GLU A 378 32.25 -21.95 -18.04
CA GLU A 378 31.06 -22.21 -17.22
C GLU A 378 31.05 -21.34 -15.96
N VAL A 379 29.84 -21.01 -15.50
CA VAL A 379 29.62 -20.34 -14.22
C VAL A 379 29.10 -21.40 -13.26
N LYS A 380 29.92 -21.77 -12.29
CA LYS A 380 29.48 -22.62 -11.19
C LYS A 380 28.64 -21.77 -10.24
N VAL A 381 27.44 -22.25 -9.95
CA VAL A 381 26.48 -21.61 -9.06
C VAL A 381 26.30 -22.45 -7.79
N ASP A 382 25.87 -21.80 -6.71
CA ASP A 382 25.52 -22.47 -5.46
C ASP A 382 24.37 -23.49 -5.70
N PRO A 383 24.37 -24.68 -5.04
CA PRO A 383 23.33 -25.68 -5.24
C PRO A 383 21.90 -25.18 -5.00
N GLY A 384 21.70 -24.28 -4.03
CA GLY A 384 20.41 -23.70 -3.70
C GLY A 384 19.85 -22.80 -4.81
N MET A 385 20.72 -22.16 -5.59
CA MET A 385 20.33 -21.30 -6.74
C MET A 385 20.43 -22.02 -8.09
N ALA A 386 20.81 -23.30 -8.13
CA ALA A 386 21.01 -24.05 -9.36
C ALA A 386 19.77 -24.05 -10.27
N TRP A 387 18.57 -24.04 -9.69
CA TRP A 387 17.29 -24.00 -10.40
C TRP A 387 17.09 -22.73 -11.26
N LEU A 388 17.78 -21.62 -10.96
CA LEU A 388 17.73 -20.40 -11.76
C LEU A 388 18.43 -20.57 -13.11
N THR A 389 19.45 -21.43 -13.18
CA THR A 389 20.27 -21.62 -14.39
C THR A 389 19.95 -22.94 -15.07
N ASP A 390 19.79 -24.02 -14.32
CA ASP A 390 19.41 -25.36 -14.80
C ASP A 390 17.89 -25.55 -14.79
N PHE A 391 17.32 -25.97 -15.92
CA PHE A 391 15.89 -26.17 -16.06
C PHE A 391 15.39 -27.47 -15.42
N GLU A 392 16.18 -28.54 -15.38
CA GLU A 392 15.78 -29.77 -14.68
C GLU A 392 15.67 -29.52 -13.18
N LYS A 393 16.62 -28.75 -12.62
CA LYS A 393 16.56 -28.31 -11.23
C LYS A 393 15.33 -27.45 -10.94
N ALA A 394 14.91 -26.59 -11.87
CA ALA A 394 13.64 -25.87 -11.74
C ALA A 394 12.43 -26.79 -11.63
N ILE A 395 12.38 -27.89 -12.39
CA ILE A 395 11.29 -28.88 -12.30
C ILE A 395 11.34 -29.61 -10.95
N GLU A 396 12.53 -30.03 -10.50
CA GLU A 396 12.73 -30.71 -9.21
C GLU A 396 12.19 -29.88 -8.03
N VAL A 397 12.43 -28.56 -8.02
CA VAL A 397 11.97 -27.65 -6.95
C VAL A 397 10.56 -27.09 -7.17
N GLY A 398 9.82 -27.59 -8.15
CA GLY A 398 8.42 -27.18 -8.40
C GLY A 398 8.23 -25.86 -9.17
N MET A 399 9.32 -25.24 -9.64
CA MET A 399 9.32 -23.95 -10.35
C MET A 399 9.40 -24.10 -11.89
N GLY A 400 9.28 -25.33 -12.41
CA GLY A 400 9.37 -25.63 -13.84
C GLY A 400 8.41 -26.73 -14.27
N PHE A 401 8.00 -26.68 -15.55
CA PHE A 401 7.12 -27.66 -16.18
C PHE A 401 7.64 -28.03 -17.57
N LYS A 402 7.65 -29.34 -17.87
CA LYS A 402 7.74 -29.86 -19.24
C LYS A 402 6.39 -30.39 -19.66
N VAL A 403 5.83 -29.77 -20.69
CA VAL A 403 4.51 -30.11 -21.20
C VAL A 403 4.67 -30.82 -22.54
N PRO A 404 4.36 -32.12 -22.63
CA PRO A 404 4.34 -32.81 -23.92
C PRO A 404 3.16 -32.30 -24.76
N LEU A 405 3.41 -31.95 -26.02
CA LEU A 405 2.42 -31.40 -26.94
C LEU A 405 2.23 -32.27 -28.18
N SER A 406 0.98 -32.39 -28.63
CA SER A 406 0.68 -32.90 -29.97
C SER A 406 1.21 -31.92 -31.03
N VAL A 407 1.41 -32.39 -32.27
CA VAL A 407 1.82 -31.51 -33.39
C VAL A 407 0.84 -30.34 -33.60
N VAL A 408 -0.46 -30.59 -33.37
CA VAL A 408 -1.51 -29.57 -33.48
C VAL A 408 -1.37 -28.53 -32.38
N ASN A 409 -1.26 -28.96 -31.12
CA ASN A 409 -1.12 -28.05 -29.98
C ASN A 409 0.19 -27.27 -30.02
N PHE A 410 1.28 -27.91 -30.43
CA PHE A 410 2.55 -27.25 -30.61
C PHE A 410 2.46 -26.12 -31.63
N ARG A 411 1.77 -26.34 -32.76
CA ARG A 411 1.64 -25.31 -33.80
C ARG A 411 0.67 -24.19 -33.43
N ARG A 412 -0.41 -24.52 -32.71
CA ARG A 412 -1.46 -23.58 -32.30
C ARG A 412 -0.99 -22.68 -31.15
N GLY A 413 -0.34 -23.25 -30.15
CA GLY A 413 -0.07 -22.58 -28.88
C GLY A 413 -1.28 -22.58 -27.95
N PHE A 414 -1.32 -21.59 -27.04
CA PHE A 414 -2.38 -21.36 -26.08
C PHE A 414 -2.84 -19.90 -26.11
N ASP A 415 -4.16 -19.66 -26.15
CA ASP A 415 -4.72 -18.31 -26.02
C ASP A 415 -4.44 -17.72 -24.65
N LYS A 416 -4.40 -18.56 -23.60
CA LYS A 416 -4.01 -18.19 -22.25
C LYS A 416 -3.28 -19.33 -21.56
N LEU A 417 -2.17 -19.03 -20.91
CA LEU A 417 -1.40 -19.95 -20.08
C LEU A 417 -1.29 -19.36 -18.68
N MET A 418 -1.76 -20.05 -17.66
CA MET A 418 -1.86 -19.57 -16.29
C MET A 418 -1.14 -20.53 -15.34
N VAL A 419 -0.44 -19.97 -14.34
CA VAL A 419 0.12 -20.69 -13.22
C VAL A 419 -0.57 -20.18 -11.95
N LEU A 420 -1.04 -21.09 -11.10
CA LEU A 420 -1.74 -20.76 -9.86
C LEU A 420 -1.38 -21.75 -8.76
N GLY A 421 -1.26 -21.28 -7.52
CA GLY A 421 -1.13 -22.15 -6.35
C GLY A 421 -1.67 -21.49 -5.08
N VAL A 422 -2.00 -22.33 -4.10
CA VAL A 422 -2.38 -21.91 -2.75
C VAL A 422 -1.46 -22.61 -1.76
N ARG A 423 -1.07 -21.91 -0.70
CA ARG A 423 -0.30 -22.44 0.41
C ARG A 423 -1.24 -23.18 1.36
N MET A 424 -1.35 -24.49 1.17
CA MET A 424 -2.25 -25.36 1.94
C MET A 424 -1.72 -25.63 3.35
N ARG A 425 -0.39 -25.56 3.52
CA ARG A 425 0.30 -25.84 4.78
C ARG A 425 0.18 -24.79 5.87
N SER A 426 -0.47 -23.65 5.62
CA SER A 426 -0.65 -22.62 6.65
C SER A 426 -2.12 -22.34 6.84
N ASP A 427 -2.55 -22.24 8.11
CA ASP A 427 -3.82 -21.62 8.43
C ASP A 427 -3.77 -20.09 8.22
N ALA A 428 -4.87 -19.42 8.56
CA ALA A 428 -5.03 -17.99 8.39
C ALA A 428 -4.11 -17.17 9.30
N ASP A 429 -3.86 -17.62 10.53
CA ASP A 429 -3.01 -16.92 11.51
C ASP A 429 -1.52 -17.06 11.15
N ASN A 430 -1.11 -18.24 10.69
CA ASN A 430 0.23 -18.46 10.17
C ASN A 430 0.45 -17.69 8.86
N GLY A 431 -0.57 -17.61 7.99
CA GLY A 431 -0.51 -16.78 6.78
C GLY A 431 -0.42 -15.28 7.10
N LYS A 432 -1.16 -14.80 8.13
CA LYS A 432 -1.05 -13.44 8.68
C LYS A 432 0.36 -13.17 9.20
N THR A 433 0.88 -14.06 10.04
CA THR A 433 2.22 -13.93 10.64
C THR A 433 3.30 -13.86 9.56
N ALA A 434 3.26 -14.76 8.57
CA ALA A 434 4.22 -14.78 7.47
C ALA A 434 4.16 -13.51 6.61
N LEU A 435 2.96 -12.95 6.37
CA LEU A 435 2.81 -11.70 5.63
C LEU A 435 3.29 -10.49 6.44
N GLN A 436 2.99 -10.44 7.74
CA GLN A 436 3.47 -9.39 8.66
C GLN A 436 5.00 -9.39 8.76
N GLU A 437 5.61 -10.57 8.89
CA GLU A 437 7.07 -10.72 8.90
C GLU A 437 7.66 -10.23 7.57
N LEU A 438 7.11 -10.64 6.42
CA LEU A 438 7.58 -10.20 5.11
C LEU A 438 7.48 -8.67 4.92
N ILE A 439 6.35 -8.06 5.33
CA ILE A 439 6.18 -6.60 5.26
C ILE A 439 7.19 -5.90 6.18
N SER A 440 7.36 -6.38 7.41
CA SER A 440 8.35 -5.85 8.35
C SER A 440 9.78 -5.96 7.81
N HIS A 441 10.13 -7.08 7.21
CA HIS A 441 11.44 -7.31 6.59
C HIS A 441 11.66 -6.36 5.41
N HIS A 442 10.67 -6.15 4.55
CA HIS A 442 10.75 -5.14 3.49
C HIS A 442 10.91 -3.72 4.05
N HIS A 443 10.15 -3.37 5.10
CA HIS A 443 10.22 -2.07 5.74
C HIS A 443 11.61 -1.80 6.33
N HIS A 444 12.20 -2.78 7.02
CA HIS A 444 13.51 -2.67 7.67
C HIS A 444 14.70 -3.03 6.76
N SER A 445 14.44 -3.31 5.48
CA SER A 445 15.47 -3.53 4.46
C SER A 445 15.88 -2.24 3.78
N LYS A 446 17.02 -2.26 3.09
CA LYS A 446 17.51 -1.14 2.29
C LYS A 446 16.52 -0.70 1.19
N SER A 447 15.76 -1.65 0.64
CA SER A 447 14.75 -1.38 -0.39
C SER A 447 13.55 -0.60 0.15
N GLY A 448 13.19 -0.83 1.42
CA GLY A 448 12.04 -0.20 2.07
C GLY A 448 10.67 -0.72 1.62
N PHE A 449 9.68 -0.41 2.45
CA PHE A 449 8.25 -0.63 2.22
C PHE A 449 7.50 0.66 2.57
N SER A 450 6.55 1.08 1.74
CA SER A 450 5.73 2.28 2.00
C SER A 450 4.34 2.17 1.39
N PHE A 451 3.36 2.85 1.98
CA PHE A 451 2.12 3.16 1.26
C PHE A 451 2.40 4.17 0.15
N LEU A 452 1.62 4.14 -0.93
CA LEU A 452 1.76 5.03 -2.07
C LEU A 452 0.63 6.06 -2.10
N PRO A 453 0.93 7.35 -1.80
CA PRO A 453 -0.08 8.40 -1.90
C PRO A 453 -0.60 8.57 -3.32
N GLN A 454 -1.89 8.91 -3.43
CA GLN A 454 -2.53 9.20 -4.72
C GLN A 454 -1.94 10.45 -5.40
N GLY A 455 -1.87 10.42 -6.74
CA GLY A 455 -1.38 11.54 -7.57
C GLY A 455 0.15 11.65 -7.68
N ARG A 456 0.91 10.73 -7.09
CA ARG A 456 2.37 10.74 -7.16
C ARG A 456 2.90 10.38 -8.56
N PRO A 457 3.79 11.20 -9.16
CA PRO A 457 4.38 10.88 -10.45
C PRO A 457 5.20 9.59 -10.40
N THR A 458 4.96 8.67 -11.33
CA THR A 458 5.72 7.42 -11.46
C THR A 458 6.92 7.54 -12.38
N ASN A 459 6.97 8.62 -13.18
CA ASN A 459 8.04 8.90 -14.14
C ASN A 459 8.58 10.32 -13.93
N ASN A 460 9.86 10.53 -14.27
CA ASN A 460 10.44 11.87 -14.35
C ASN A 460 9.99 12.54 -15.64
N VAL A 461 9.52 13.78 -15.54
CA VAL A 461 9.26 14.69 -16.66
C VAL A 461 10.12 15.95 -16.48
N ASP A 462 10.22 16.81 -17.50
CA ASP A 462 11.10 17.99 -17.44
C ASP A 462 10.74 18.97 -16.31
N SER A 463 9.47 19.01 -15.91
CA SER A 463 8.97 19.88 -14.83
C SER A 463 9.07 19.25 -13.43
N ASP A 464 9.01 17.92 -13.33
CA ASP A 464 8.78 17.21 -12.07
C ASP A 464 9.49 15.86 -12.02
N SER A 465 10.05 15.52 -10.86
CA SER A 465 10.66 14.21 -10.64
C SER A 465 9.62 13.16 -10.23
N ALA A 466 9.92 11.89 -10.53
CA ALA A 466 9.20 10.76 -9.98
C ALA A 466 9.24 10.81 -8.45
N ALA A 467 8.17 10.33 -7.82
CA ALA A 467 8.09 10.26 -6.36
C ALA A 467 9.08 9.26 -5.75
N TYR A 468 9.60 8.32 -6.56
CA TYR A 468 10.69 7.44 -6.14
C TYR A 468 12.05 8.05 -6.50
N SER A 469 12.94 8.08 -5.51
CA SER A 469 14.37 8.35 -5.68
C SER A 469 15.17 7.21 -5.04
N TRP A 470 16.30 6.85 -5.66
CA TRP A 470 17.25 5.90 -5.05
C TRP A 470 17.94 6.49 -3.81
N GLN A 471 17.93 7.82 -3.68
CA GLN A 471 18.37 8.58 -2.52
C GLN A 471 17.11 9.06 -1.78
N GLU A 472 16.86 8.50 -0.61
CA GLU A 472 15.80 8.97 0.27
C GLU A 472 16.15 10.34 0.85
N ASP A 473 15.12 11.16 1.05
CA ASP A 473 15.25 12.45 1.71
C ASP A 473 15.45 12.23 3.21
N SER A 474 16.58 12.72 3.74
CA SER A 474 16.93 12.56 5.15
C SER A 474 15.98 13.27 6.08
N ASP A 475 15.43 14.40 5.67
CA ASP A 475 14.61 15.23 6.54
C ASP A 475 13.20 14.65 6.63
N ILE A 476 12.66 14.18 5.50
CA ILE A 476 11.37 13.45 5.47
C ILE A 476 11.46 12.16 6.31
N SER A 477 12.54 11.39 6.17
CA SER A 477 12.72 10.16 6.97
C SER A 477 12.99 10.45 8.44
N PHE A 478 13.67 11.56 8.77
CA PHE A 478 13.85 12.00 10.16
C PHE A 478 12.49 12.32 10.80
N ASP A 479 11.66 13.10 10.12
CA ASP A 479 10.32 13.46 10.60
C ASP A 479 9.45 12.21 10.80
N HIS A 480 9.56 11.25 9.89
CA HIS A 480 8.83 9.99 9.98
C HIS A 480 9.22 9.16 11.22
N TYR A 481 10.52 8.95 11.47
CA TYR A 481 10.98 8.07 12.56
C TYR A 481 11.09 8.75 13.93
N PHE A 482 11.35 10.07 13.97
CA PHE A 482 11.65 10.79 15.20
C PHE A 482 10.70 11.96 15.48
N GLY A 483 9.89 12.37 14.50
CA GLY A 483 8.90 13.44 14.69
C GLY A 483 7.66 12.96 15.46
N GLU A 484 6.92 13.91 16.04
CA GLU A 484 5.59 13.63 16.57
C GLU A 484 4.63 13.29 15.42
N GLN A 485 4.18 12.03 15.37
CA GLN A 485 3.17 11.63 14.41
C GLN A 485 1.77 12.00 14.94
N ALA A 486 1.02 12.78 14.17
CA ALA A 486 -0.40 12.97 14.43
C ALA A 486 -1.10 11.61 14.34
N ILE A 487 -1.66 11.16 15.46
CA ILE A 487 -2.49 9.96 15.50
C ILE A 487 -3.81 10.33 14.85
N THR A 488 -4.04 9.84 13.62
CA THR A 488 -5.38 9.90 13.02
C THR A 488 -6.27 8.87 13.70
N GLY A 489 -7.58 9.17 13.83
CA GLY A 489 -8.54 8.22 14.39
C GLY A 489 -8.63 6.95 13.54
N ASP A 490 -9.08 5.83 14.12
CA ASP A 490 -9.21 4.55 13.42
C ASP A 490 -10.61 4.34 12.79
N GLU A 491 -11.49 5.35 12.82
CA GLU A 491 -12.87 5.22 12.34
C GLU A 491 -13.34 6.44 11.50
N GLY A 492 -14.33 6.20 10.64
CA GLY A 492 -15.01 7.26 9.89
C GLY A 492 -14.08 7.94 8.88
N PHE A 493 -14.14 9.28 8.80
CA PHE A 493 -13.29 10.04 7.88
C PHE A 493 -11.86 10.23 8.40
N GLU A 494 -11.61 9.92 9.67
CA GLU A 494 -10.27 9.99 10.24
C GLU A 494 -9.48 8.70 10.02
N GLN A 495 -10.15 7.59 9.67
CA GLN A 495 -9.50 6.31 9.41
C GLN A 495 -8.38 6.46 8.39
N SER A 496 -7.18 6.03 8.78
CA SER A 496 -6.02 6.05 7.92
C SER A 496 -6.02 4.92 6.88
N ASP A 497 -5.36 5.16 5.76
CA ASP A 497 -5.15 4.19 4.69
C ASP A 497 -4.42 2.95 5.23
N GLY A 498 -3.43 3.12 6.11
CA GLY A 498 -2.74 2.01 6.74
C GLY A 498 -3.62 1.18 7.66
N SER A 499 -4.53 1.82 8.41
CA SER A 499 -5.52 1.14 9.27
C SER A 499 -6.52 0.35 8.43
N LEU A 500 -7.05 0.96 7.36
CA LEU A 500 -7.93 0.29 6.39
C LEU A 500 -7.25 -0.92 5.71
N PHE A 501 -5.98 -0.76 5.33
CA PHE A 501 -5.18 -1.85 4.75
C PHE A 501 -5.02 -3.02 5.73
N ALA A 502 -4.69 -2.72 6.99
CA ALA A 502 -4.55 -3.73 8.04
C ALA A 502 -5.89 -4.46 8.26
N GLU A 503 -6.97 -3.71 8.42
CA GLU A 503 -8.31 -4.25 8.67
C GLU A 503 -8.75 -5.19 7.55
N LEU A 504 -8.75 -4.73 6.30
CA LEU A 504 -9.24 -5.51 5.17
C LEU A 504 -8.39 -6.78 4.90
N LEU A 505 -7.07 -6.73 5.13
CA LEU A 505 -6.20 -7.91 5.02
C LEU A 505 -6.18 -8.78 6.28
N GLY A 506 -6.76 -8.34 7.40
CA GLY A 506 -6.76 -9.07 8.66
C GLY A 506 -5.39 -9.07 9.36
N LEU A 507 -4.63 -7.99 9.22
CA LEU A 507 -3.30 -7.77 9.81
C LEU A 507 -3.39 -6.90 11.08
N ASP A 508 -2.35 -6.94 11.89
CA ASP A 508 -2.22 -6.09 13.08
C ASP A 508 -1.82 -4.65 12.70
N THR A 509 -2.62 -3.66 13.10
CA THR A 509 -2.38 -2.24 12.83
C THR A 509 -1.07 -1.74 13.42
N GLU A 510 -0.71 -2.22 14.62
CA GLU A 510 0.54 -1.86 15.31
C GLU A 510 1.79 -2.21 14.51
N VAL A 511 1.78 -3.35 13.79
CA VAL A 511 2.92 -3.80 12.97
C VAL A 511 3.16 -2.87 11.79
N LEU A 512 2.11 -2.22 11.29
CA LEU A 512 2.16 -1.37 10.11
C LEU A 512 2.28 0.11 10.43
N ARG A 513 2.02 0.55 11.67
CA ARG A 513 1.99 1.96 12.07
C ARG A 513 3.30 2.70 11.77
N GLY A 514 4.44 2.01 11.87
CA GLY A 514 5.77 2.56 11.57
C GLY A 514 6.07 2.73 10.07
N ILE A 515 5.18 2.33 9.16
CA ILE A 515 5.42 2.39 7.71
C ILE A 515 5.17 3.81 7.17
N PRO A 516 6.04 4.34 6.29
CA PRO A 516 5.84 5.64 5.66
C PRO A 516 4.47 5.76 5.00
N PHE A 517 3.83 6.90 5.23
CA PHE A 517 2.50 7.25 4.73
C PHE A 517 1.33 6.43 5.32
N TYR A 518 1.53 5.68 6.42
CA TYR A 518 0.45 4.97 7.11
C TYR A 518 -0.74 5.87 7.45
N GLN A 519 -0.48 7.05 8.03
CA GLN A 519 -1.47 8.02 8.50
C GLN A 519 -2.19 8.83 7.39
N ARG A 520 -1.99 8.48 6.11
CA ARG A 520 -2.71 9.12 5.00
C ARG A 520 -4.19 8.76 5.05
N THR A 521 -5.03 9.57 4.42
CA THR A 521 -6.50 9.45 4.44
C THR A 521 -7.06 9.49 3.02
N ASP A 522 -6.32 9.01 2.03
CA ASP A 522 -6.71 9.12 0.62
C ASP A 522 -8.04 8.35 0.35
N ALA A 523 -8.29 7.22 1.01
CA ALA A 523 -9.57 6.51 0.92
C ALA A 523 -10.71 7.30 1.60
N SER A 524 -10.44 7.84 2.77
CA SER A 524 -11.39 8.66 3.55
C SER A 524 -11.75 9.97 2.84
N ASP A 525 -10.83 10.57 2.10
CA ASP A 525 -11.08 11.76 1.25
C ASP A 525 -12.16 11.48 0.20
N ALA A 526 -12.08 10.32 -0.47
CA ALA A 526 -13.07 9.91 -1.47
C ALA A 526 -14.44 9.62 -0.82
N ALA A 527 -14.46 8.91 0.31
CA ALA A 527 -15.68 8.62 1.06
C ALA A 527 -16.36 9.89 1.61
N ALA A 528 -15.55 10.86 2.06
CA ALA A 528 -16.03 12.17 2.51
C ALA A 528 -16.71 12.91 1.37
N LEU A 529 -16.11 12.97 0.17
CA LEU A 529 -16.74 13.67 -0.94
C LEU A 529 -17.99 12.95 -1.47
N ASN A 530 -17.98 11.61 -1.51
CA ASN A 530 -19.17 10.81 -1.80
C ASN A 530 -20.32 11.12 -0.84
N THR A 531 -20.01 11.30 0.45
CA THR A 531 -20.99 11.72 1.46
C THR A 531 -21.44 13.17 1.24
N ALA A 532 -20.52 14.07 0.90
CA ALA A 532 -20.80 15.49 0.73
C ALA A 532 -21.75 15.75 -0.46
N LEU A 533 -21.59 15.02 -1.56
CA LEU A 533 -22.28 15.28 -2.83
C LEU A 533 -23.49 14.40 -3.10
N TRP A 534 -23.69 13.30 -2.36
CA TRP A 534 -24.83 12.39 -2.55
C TRP A 534 -26.19 13.11 -2.71
N PRO A 535 -26.57 14.12 -1.89
CA PRO A 535 -27.85 14.81 -2.05
C PRO A 535 -28.03 15.44 -3.44
N ALA A 536 -26.99 16.06 -3.99
CA ALA A 536 -27.05 16.74 -5.29
C ALA A 536 -26.86 15.80 -6.48
N THR A 537 -26.42 14.56 -6.26
CA THR A 537 -26.20 13.57 -7.33
C THR A 537 -27.21 12.44 -7.24
N LEU A 538 -26.83 11.27 -6.73
CA LEU A 538 -27.67 10.07 -6.69
C LEU A 538 -28.89 10.25 -5.78
N GLY A 539 -28.78 11.01 -4.69
CA GLY A 539 -29.87 11.29 -3.75
C GLY A 539 -31.05 11.98 -4.45
N TYR A 540 -30.81 13.14 -5.04
CA TYR A 540 -31.85 13.85 -5.81
C TYR A 540 -32.34 13.04 -7.01
N PHE A 541 -31.44 12.35 -7.71
CA PHE A 541 -31.82 11.51 -8.84
C PHE A 541 -32.79 10.39 -8.45
N MET A 542 -32.51 9.68 -7.35
CA MET A 542 -33.37 8.58 -6.88
C MET A 542 -34.66 9.07 -6.22
N ASP A 543 -34.57 10.07 -5.34
CA ASP A 543 -35.69 10.51 -4.49
C ASP A 543 -36.66 11.48 -5.19
N SER A 544 -36.18 12.22 -6.20
CA SER A 544 -37.01 13.19 -6.94
C SER A 544 -37.18 12.83 -8.42
N MET A 545 -36.09 12.54 -9.13
CA MET A 545 -36.15 12.35 -10.59
C MET A 545 -36.72 10.97 -10.97
N LEU A 546 -36.45 9.94 -10.18
CA LEU A 546 -36.93 8.58 -10.41
C LEU A 546 -38.12 8.18 -9.54
N ASP A 547 -38.61 8.99 -8.62
CA ASP A 547 -39.84 8.68 -7.88
C ASP A 547 -40.99 8.36 -8.87
N PRO A 548 -41.81 7.31 -8.67
CA PRO A 548 -41.87 6.41 -7.52
C PRO A 548 -41.15 5.06 -7.73
N VAL A 549 -40.08 5.03 -8.53
CA VAL A 549 -39.33 3.79 -8.85
C VAL A 549 -38.71 3.15 -7.61
N PHE A 550 -38.18 3.97 -6.69
CA PHE A 550 -37.54 3.51 -5.46
C PHE A 550 -38.35 3.94 -4.23
N ASP A 551 -38.42 3.04 -3.25
CA ASP A 551 -38.92 3.40 -1.92
C ASP A 551 -37.81 4.02 -1.05
N ASP A 552 -38.20 4.73 0.00
CA ASP A 552 -37.29 5.43 0.91
C ASP A 552 -36.21 4.50 1.48
N ASN A 553 -36.58 3.27 1.80
CA ASN A 553 -35.65 2.27 2.35
C ASN A 553 -34.59 1.83 1.32
N THR A 554 -34.94 1.74 0.04
CA THR A 554 -33.98 1.45 -1.03
C THR A 554 -33.04 2.64 -1.26
N VAL A 555 -33.55 3.87 -1.22
CA VAL A 555 -32.73 5.08 -1.32
C VAL A 555 -31.73 5.16 -0.16
N GLU A 556 -32.18 4.92 1.07
CA GLU A 556 -31.30 4.92 2.26
C GLU A 556 -30.25 3.81 2.22
N GLN A 557 -30.61 2.58 1.83
CA GLN A 557 -29.63 1.50 1.67
C GLN A 557 -28.63 1.77 0.54
N THR A 558 -29.07 2.40 -0.55
CA THR A 558 -28.17 2.79 -1.64
C THR A 558 -27.19 3.87 -1.18
N ARG A 559 -27.66 4.88 -0.43
CA ARG A 559 -26.83 5.92 0.18
C ARG A 559 -25.77 5.32 1.10
N ASP A 560 -26.20 4.46 2.01
CA ASP A 560 -25.31 3.85 2.99
C ASP A 560 -24.30 2.93 2.27
N PHE A 561 -24.72 2.16 1.28
CA PHE A 561 -23.80 1.33 0.48
C PHE A 561 -22.79 2.18 -0.30
N PHE A 562 -23.26 3.19 -1.04
CA PHE A 562 -22.44 4.05 -1.89
C PHE A 562 -21.40 4.82 -1.09
N THR A 563 -21.80 5.43 0.03
CA THR A 563 -20.93 6.31 0.83
C THR A 563 -19.90 5.57 1.68
N HIS A 564 -20.03 4.25 1.86
CA HIS A 564 -19.08 3.44 2.65
C HIS A 564 -18.23 2.51 1.79
N TYR A 565 -18.80 1.92 0.72
CA TYR A 565 -18.14 0.81 0.01
C TYR A 565 -17.69 1.13 -1.41
N VAL A 566 -18.32 2.11 -2.08
CA VAL A 566 -18.05 2.39 -3.50
C VAL A 566 -16.95 3.45 -3.63
N SER A 567 -15.85 3.07 -4.30
CA SER A 567 -14.67 3.90 -4.51
C SER A 567 -14.12 3.73 -5.94
N ALA A 568 -13.79 4.84 -6.61
CA ALA A 568 -13.26 4.81 -7.97
C ALA A 568 -11.76 4.45 -8.02
N ARG A 569 -11.02 4.76 -6.94
CA ARG A 569 -9.58 4.56 -6.79
C ARG A 569 -9.17 3.18 -6.25
N GLY A 570 -10.14 2.27 -6.08
CA GLY A 570 -9.93 0.97 -5.44
C GLY A 570 -10.24 0.99 -3.95
N GLN A 571 -10.23 -0.21 -3.34
CA GLN A 571 -10.61 -0.43 -1.94
C GLN A 571 -9.40 -0.44 -1.01
N LEU A 572 -8.31 -1.03 -1.48
CA LEU A 572 -7.07 -1.18 -0.72
C LEU A 572 -6.05 -0.15 -1.22
N PRO A 573 -5.33 0.52 -0.30
CA PRO A 573 -4.24 1.40 -0.67
C PRO A 573 -3.16 0.70 -1.48
N ALA A 574 -2.55 1.44 -2.41
CA ALA A 574 -1.38 0.97 -3.13
C ALA A 574 -0.16 0.96 -2.19
N ILE A 575 0.73 -0.01 -2.40
CA ILE A 575 1.97 -0.18 -1.63
C ILE A 575 3.17 -0.16 -2.57
N ARG A 576 4.35 0.10 -2.03
CA ARG A 576 5.62 0.03 -2.76
C ARG A 576 6.58 -0.87 -2.00
N VAL A 577 7.22 -1.78 -2.73
CA VAL A 577 8.37 -2.56 -2.25
C VAL A 577 9.57 -2.20 -3.10
N GLY A 578 10.60 -1.59 -2.50
CA GLY A 578 11.72 -1.06 -3.27
C GLY A 578 11.27 -0.03 -4.30
N LYS A 579 11.55 -0.33 -5.58
CA LYS A 579 11.18 0.49 -6.73
C LYS A 579 9.82 0.13 -7.36
N GLN A 580 9.18 -0.95 -6.91
CA GLN A 580 7.99 -1.51 -7.56
C GLN A 580 6.71 -1.10 -6.83
N PRO A 581 5.76 -0.44 -7.50
CA PRO A 581 4.42 -0.21 -6.98
C PRO A 581 3.53 -1.45 -7.17
N TYR A 582 2.70 -1.75 -6.17
CA TYR A 582 1.68 -2.80 -6.22
C TYR A 582 0.33 -2.23 -5.82
N MET A 583 -0.71 -2.71 -6.50
CA MET A 583 -2.11 -2.53 -6.09
C MET A 583 -2.71 -3.88 -5.74
N ILE A 584 -3.60 -3.90 -4.76
CA ILE A 584 -4.33 -5.10 -4.37
C ILE A 584 -5.75 -4.99 -4.91
N LEU A 585 -6.12 -5.96 -5.75
CA LEU A 585 -7.45 -6.03 -6.35
C LEU A 585 -8.24 -7.19 -5.74
N PRO A 586 -9.25 -6.92 -4.92
CA PRO A 586 -10.23 -7.93 -4.54
C PRO A 586 -10.92 -8.48 -5.78
N ALA A 587 -10.99 -9.81 -5.88
CA ALA A 587 -11.55 -10.47 -7.06
C ALA A 587 -12.43 -11.66 -6.67
N THR A 588 -13.55 -11.82 -7.36
CA THR A 588 -14.41 -12.99 -7.30
C THR A 588 -15.05 -13.27 -8.66
N PRO A 589 -15.43 -14.51 -9.00
CA PRO A 589 -16.16 -14.80 -10.23
C PRO A 589 -17.54 -14.12 -10.27
N ARG A 590 -17.63 -12.96 -10.95
CA ARG A 590 -18.86 -12.15 -11.06
C ARG A 590 -20.06 -12.90 -11.61
N SER A 591 -19.86 -13.96 -12.40
CA SER A 591 -20.96 -14.74 -13.01
C SER A 591 -21.68 -15.69 -12.05
N ARG A 592 -21.07 -16.00 -10.89
CA ARG A 592 -21.56 -16.98 -9.91
C ARG A 592 -21.37 -16.51 -8.47
N MET A 593 -21.42 -15.19 -8.27
CA MET A 593 -21.24 -14.57 -6.96
C MET A 593 -22.53 -14.74 -6.15
N GLU A 594 -22.48 -15.52 -5.06
CA GLU A 594 -23.66 -15.91 -4.29
C GLU A 594 -23.50 -15.78 -2.76
N TRP A 595 -22.38 -15.24 -2.26
CA TRP A 595 -22.10 -15.14 -0.82
C TRP A 595 -23.14 -14.32 -0.03
N PHE A 596 -23.88 -13.42 -0.68
CA PHE A 596 -24.97 -12.63 -0.09
C PHE A 596 -26.35 -13.33 -0.16
N ILE A 597 -26.46 -14.51 -0.79
CA ILE A 597 -27.75 -15.16 -1.05
C ILE A 597 -28.24 -15.97 0.16
N ASP A 598 -27.36 -16.60 0.95
CA ASP A 598 -27.69 -17.21 2.24
C ASP A 598 -26.42 -17.78 2.92
N ARG A 599 -25.85 -17.09 3.92
CA ARG A 599 -25.18 -17.78 5.04
C ARG A 599 -26.29 -18.03 6.06
N SER A 600 -26.81 -19.25 6.10
CA SER A 600 -27.91 -19.65 6.98
C SER A 600 -27.73 -19.07 8.39
N ALA A 601 -28.77 -18.40 8.87
CA ALA A 601 -28.94 -17.92 10.24
C ALA A 601 -29.02 -19.09 11.25
N SER A 602 -27.96 -19.89 11.36
CA SER A 602 -27.91 -21.04 12.26
C SER A 602 -27.37 -20.71 13.66
N SER A 603 -27.11 -19.43 13.99
CA SER A 603 -26.88 -19.04 15.38
C SER A 603 -27.87 -17.98 15.88
N PRO A 604 -28.63 -18.26 16.97
CA PRO A 604 -29.49 -17.27 17.63
C PRO A 604 -28.75 -16.03 18.16
N SER A 605 -27.41 -16.04 18.19
CA SER A 605 -26.56 -14.92 18.61
C SER A 605 -26.46 -13.78 17.59
N ASP A 606 -26.79 -14.00 16.31
CA ASP A 606 -26.66 -13.01 15.22
C ASP A 606 -27.65 -11.83 15.29
N LYS A 607 -28.59 -11.86 16.24
CA LYS A 607 -29.63 -10.83 16.35
C LYS A 607 -29.16 -9.54 17.05
N ARG A 608 -27.95 -9.49 17.61
CA ARG A 608 -27.49 -8.36 18.44
C ARG A 608 -26.30 -7.53 17.91
N ARG A 609 -25.73 -7.80 16.73
CA ARG A 609 -24.39 -7.28 16.38
C ARG A 609 -24.24 -6.64 14.99
N SER A 610 -25.03 -5.63 14.64
CA SER A 610 -24.66 -4.76 13.50
C SER A 610 -25.17 -3.34 13.74
N LYS A 611 -24.22 -2.41 13.94
CA LYS A 611 -24.43 -1.01 13.60
C LYS A 611 -24.55 -0.98 12.06
N LYS A 612 -25.77 -0.74 11.57
CA LYS A 612 -26.20 -0.57 10.16
C LYS A 612 -26.17 -1.83 9.27
N LYS A 613 -27.36 -2.43 9.10
CA LYS A 613 -27.64 -3.62 8.28
C LYS A 613 -28.03 -3.23 6.84
N ILE A 614 -27.06 -3.19 5.93
CA ILE A 614 -27.39 -3.38 4.51
C ILE A 614 -28.05 -4.75 4.37
N SER A 615 -29.23 -4.82 3.74
CA SER A 615 -29.97 -6.08 3.67
C SER A 615 -29.45 -6.99 2.56
N ASN A 616 -29.41 -8.30 2.81
CA ASN A 616 -29.10 -9.30 1.77
C ASN A 616 -30.04 -9.19 0.56
N GLN A 617 -31.30 -8.79 0.78
CA GLN A 617 -32.25 -8.55 -0.30
C GLN A 617 -31.82 -7.38 -1.20
N PHE A 618 -31.33 -6.29 -0.61
CA PHE A 618 -30.77 -5.17 -1.36
C PHE A 618 -29.55 -5.60 -2.18
N LEU A 619 -28.59 -6.29 -1.55
CA LEU A 619 -27.38 -6.78 -2.22
C LEU A 619 -27.71 -7.68 -3.41
N ARG A 620 -28.67 -8.61 -3.23
CA ARG A 620 -29.14 -9.50 -4.30
C ARG A 620 -29.75 -8.73 -5.47
N LYS A 621 -30.59 -7.72 -5.20
CA LYS A 621 -31.19 -6.88 -6.24
C LYS A 621 -30.15 -6.03 -6.96
N LEU A 622 -29.21 -5.44 -6.21
CA LEU A 622 -28.10 -4.67 -6.76
C LEU A 622 -27.23 -5.54 -7.69
N TYR A 623 -26.84 -6.73 -7.25
CA TYR A 623 -26.09 -7.67 -8.09
C TYR A 623 -26.83 -8.03 -9.38
N GLN A 624 -28.14 -8.31 -9.31
CA GLN A 624 -28.95 -8.58 -10.50
C GLN A 624 -29.00 -7.39 -11.47
N LEU A 625 -29.07 -6.16 -10.94
CA LEU A 625 -29.01 -4.94 -11.75
C LEU A 625 -27.64 -4.78 -12.41
N LEU A 626 -26.54 -4.97 -11.67
CA LEU A 626 -25.18 -4.89 -12.19
C LEU A 626 -24.93 -5.93 -13.30
N ARG A 627 -25.47 -7.15 -13.18
CA ARG A 627 -25.40 -8.17 -14.25
C ARG A 627 -26.13 -7.77 -15.53
N LYS A 628 -27.24 -7.00 -15.42
CA LYS A 628 -27.94 -6.46 -16.60
C LYS A 628 -27.12 -5.36 -17.27
N VAL A 629 -26.60 -4.42 -16.47
CA VAL A 629 -25.75 -3.33 -16.99
C VAL A 629 -24.48 -3.88 -17.64
N GLU A 630 -23.86 -4.90 -17.05
CA GLU A 630 -22.69 -5.57 -17.62
C GLU A 630 -22.98 -6.14 -19.02
N ALA A 631 -24.16 -6.73 -19.23
CA ALA A 631 -24.57 -7.23 -20.54
C ALA A 631 -24.72 -6.13 -21.60
N ASP A 632 -25.05 -4.90 -21.20
CA ASP A 632 -25.10 -3.74 -22.10
C ASP A 632 -23.70 -3.23 -22.47
N PHE A 633 -22.73 -3.39 -21.57
CA PHE A 633 -21.35 -2.95 -21.78
C PHE A 633 -20.51 -3.98 -22.56
N GLU A 634 -20.84 -5.26 -22.49
CA GLU A 634 -20.07 -6.34 -23.13
C GLU A 634 -19.86 -6.13 -24.65
N PRO A 635 -20.87 -5.71 -25.45
CA PRO A 635 -20.67 -5.38 -26.86
C PRO A 635 -19.76 -4.17 -27.11
N LEU A 636 -19.47 -3.35 -26.10
CA LEU A 636 -18.58 -2.20 -26.21
C LEU A 636 -17.10 -2.58 -26.06
N LEU A 637 -16.79 -3.78 -25.57
CA LEU A 637 -15.40 -4.27 -25.44
C LEU A 637 -14.68 -4.28 -26.78
N ASP A 638 -15.37 -4.61 -27.87
CA ASP A 638 -14.83 -4.58 -29.23
C ASP A 638 -14.39 -3.17 -29.69
N LYS A 639 -14.90 -2.12 -29.03
CA LYS A 639 -14.54 -0.72 -29.34
C LYS A 639 -13.30 -0.25 -28.58
N VAL A 640 -12.92 -0.89 -27.48
CA VAL A 640 -11.74 -0.51 -26.68
C VAL A 640 -10.47 -0.62 -27.54
N SER A 641 -9.66 0.43 -27.57
CA SER A 641 -8.37 0.44 -28.25
C SER A 641 -7.32 -0.23 -27.35
N TYR A 642 -6.55 -1.16 -27.91
CA TYR A 642 -5.47 -1.87 -27.21
C TYR A 642 -4.34 -2.21 -28.20
N ILE A 643 -3.13 -2.36 -27.70
CA ILE A 643 -1.96 -2.70 -28.53
C ILE A 643 -2.13 -4.12 -29.11
N GLY A 644 -2.09 -4.23 -30.44
CA GLY A 644 -2.32 -5.48 -31.17
C GLY A 644 -3.73 -5.65 -31.74
N LYS A 645 -4.63 -4.68 -31.53
CA LYS A 645 -5.93 -4.61 -32.21
C LYS A 645 -5.72 -4.43 -33.72
N GLY A 646 -6.53 -5.10 -34.55
CA GLY A 646 -6.51 -4.91 -36.01
C GLY A 646 -7.02 -3.53 -36.42
N GLY A 647 -6.40 -2.90 -37.41
CA GLY A 647 -6.79 -1.55 -37.90
C GLY A 647 -5.59 -0.64 -38.14
N ASP A 648 -5.84 0.67 -38.18
CA ASP A 648 -4.79 1.69 -38.25
C ASP A 648 -4.02 1.76 -36.93
N GLN A 649 -2.78 1.25 -36.95
CA GLN A 649 -1.94 1.13 -35.76
C GLN A 649 -1.52 2.48 -35.18
N GLN A 650 -1.41 3.53 -36.02
CA GLN A 650 -1.06 4.87 -35.52
C GLN A 650 -2.21 5.48 -34.74
N GLN A 651 -3.44 5.37 -35.26
CA GLN A 651 -4.62 5.84 -34.56
C GLN A 651 -4.86 5.03 -33.27
N ILE A 652 -4.71 3.70 -33.31
CA ILE A 652 -4.85 2.86 -32.11
C ILE A 652 -3.85 3.27 -31.03
N LEU A 653 -2.60 3.54 -31.40
CA LEU A 653 -1.59 4.01 -30.45
C LEU A 653 -1.97 5.37 -29.84
N LEU A 654 -2.45 6.32 -30.66
CA LEU A 654 -2.91 7.62 -30.18
C LEU A 654 -4.13 7.48 -29.25
N ASP A 655 -5.09 6.63 -29.60
CA ASP A 655 -6.26 6.37 -28.76
C ASP A 655 -5.84 5.77 -27.41
N VAL A 656 -4.91 4.81 -27.41
CA VAL A 656 -4.39 4.17 -26.19
C VAL A 656 -3.63 5.17 -25.32
N ILE A 657 -2.79 6.02 -25.91
CA ILE A 657 -2.05 7.06 -25.18
C ILE A 657 -3.01 8.15 -24.65
N GLY A 658 -4.09 8.43 -25.35
CA GLY A 658 -5.13 9.37 -24.95
C GLY A 658 -6.11 8.83 -23.89
N LEU A 659 -5.96 7.59 -23.43
CA LEU A 659 -6.78 7.06 -22.34
C LEU A 659 -6.40 7.72 -21.01
N HIS A 660 -7.38 8.40 -20.41
CA HIS A 660 -7.28 8.94 -19.06
C HIS A 660 -7.99 8.02 -18.06
N SER A 661 -7.47 7.93 -16.83
CA SER A 661 -8.03 7.08 -15.77
C SER A 661 -9.27 7.67 -15.09
N GLY A 662 -9.57 8.96 -15.31
CA GLY A 662 -10.75 9.66 -14.83
C GLY A 662 -11.23 10.71 -15.81
N SER A 663 -12.39 11.30 -15.55
CA SER A 663 -12.96 12.34 -16.42
C SER A 663 -12.14 13.63 -16.43
N VAL A 664 -11.70 14.05 -17.61
CA VAL A 664 -10.94 15.29 -17.83
C VAL A 664 -11.77 16.44 -18.43
N GLU A 665 -12.95 16.14 -18.97
CA GLU A 665 -13.86 17.12 -19.58
C GLU A 665 -15.29 16.93 -19.04
N GLN A 666 -15.94 18.04 -18.69
CA GLN A 666 -17.31 18.03 -18.17
C GLN A 666 -18.24 18.82 -19.07
N GLN A 667 -19.40 18.23 -19.36
CA GLN A 667 -20.42 18.84 -20.21
C GLN A 667 -21.77 18.87 -19.50
N GLN A 668 -22.52 19.94 -19.74
CA GLN A 668 -23.89 20.07 -19.28
C GLN A 668 -24.88 19.97 -20.44
N ARG A 669 -26.08 19.45 -20.16
CA ARG A 669 -27.21 19.46 -21.09
C ARG A 669 -28.41 20.12 -20.42
N TYR A 670 -29.07 21.00 -21.17
CA TYR A 670 -30.36 21.54 -20.73
C TYR A 670 -31.47 20.53 -20.99
N ALA A 671 -32.45 20.51 -20.09
CA ALA A 671 -33.68 19.76 -20.27
C ALA A 671 -34.87 20.69 -20.16
N GLU A 672 -35.90 20.45 -20.97
CA GLU A 672 -37.18 21.15 -20.89
C GLU A 672 -38.26 20.17 -20.42
N SER A 673 -39.22 20.64 -19.61
CA SER A 673 -40.35 19.79 -19.23
C SER A 673 -41.30 19.59 -20.42
N PHE A 674 -41.88 18.39 -20.53
CA PHE A 674 -42.93 18.12 -21.51
C PHE A 674 -44.05 19.15 -21.43
N THR A 675 -44.49 19.53 -20.22
CA THR A 675 -45.55 20.52 -20.01
C THR A 675 -45.18 21.90 -20.57
N GLN A 676 -43.92 22.32 -20.44
CA GLN A 676 -43.44 23.57 -21.03
C GLN A 676 -43.45 23.52 -22.57
N ILE A 677 -42.96 22.42 -23.16
CA ILE A 677 -42.98 22.23 -24.61
C ILE A 677 -44.41 22.19 -25.13
N TYR A 678 -45.30 21.45 -24.46
CA TYR A 678 -46.71 21.37 -24.78
C TYR A 678 -47.37 22.75 -24.77
N ASN A 679 -47.21 23.52 -23.68
CA ASN A 679 -47.79 24.86 -23.58
C ASN A 679 -47.24 25.80 -24.65
N ARG A 680 -45.93 25.75 -24.95
CA ARG A 680 -45.30 26.58 -25.98
C ARG A 680 -45.81 26.24 -27.39
N LEU A 681 -45.91 24.95 -27.73
CA LEU A 681 -46.36 24.51 -29.05
C LEU A 681 -47.89 24.61 -29.21
N ALA A 682 -48.65 24.47 -28.14
CA ALA A 682 -50.10 24.70 -28.15
C ALA A 682 -50.46 26.15 -28.51
N MET A 683 -49.63 27.13 -28.13
CA MET A 683 -49.78 28.53 -28.55
C MET A 683 -49.61 28.73 -30.07
N GLN A 684 -49.02 27.78 -30.79
CA GLN A 684 -48.87 27.82 -32.25
C GLN A 684 -50.05 27.17 -33.01
N GLY A 685 -51.07 26.66 -32.29
CA GLY A 685 -52.26 26.02 -32.84
C GLY A 685 -52.31 24.50 -32.65
N ALA A 686 -53.42 23.87 -33.07
CA ALA A 686 -53.71 22.47 -32.78
C ALA A 686 -52.66 21.46 -33.29
N GLY A 687 -51.97 21.77 -34.40
CA GLY A 687 -50.87 20.94 -34.93
C GLY A 687 -49.62 20.91 -34.04
N GLY A 688 -49.31 22.03 -33.36
CA GLY A 688 -48.21 22.11 -32.41
C GLY A 688 -48.46 21.29 -31.15
N ALA A 689 -49.67 21.35 -30.60
CA ALA A 689 -50.09 20.53 -29.46
C ALA A 689 -50.02 19.02 -29.76
N PHE A 690 -50.45 18.60 -30.95
CA PHE A 690 -50.36 17.19 -31.39
C PHE A 690 -48.91 16.70 -31.53
N THR A 691 -48.03 17.55 -32.07
CA THR A 691 -46.60 17.23 -32.24
C THR A 691 -45.90 17.08 -30.89
N ALA A 692 -46.19 17.97 -29.93
CA ALA A 692 -45.70 17.85 -28.56
C ALA A 692 -46.09 16.50 -27.94
N ILE A 693 -47.37 16.14 -28.00
CA ILE A 693 -47.91 14.88 -27.44
C ILE A 693 -47.19 13.66 -28.03
N LEU A 694 -46.95 13.64 -29.34
CA LEU A 694 -46.24 12.54 -30.01
C LEU A 694 -44.80 12.36 -29.51
N ILE A 695 -44.05 13.46 -29.35
CA ILE A 695 -42.66 13.44 -28.86
C ILE A 695 -42.62 12.93 -27.41
N GLY A 696 -43.50 13.45 -26.54
CA GLY A 696 -43.55 13.05 -25.13
C GLY A 696 -43.96 11.59 -24.93
N LEU A 697 -44.98 11.11 -25.67
CA LEU A 697 -45.42 9.72 -25.57
C LEU A 697 -44.33 8.73 -25.96
N ALA A 698 -43.60 9.00 -27.05
CA ALA A 698 -42.52 8.11 -27.49
C ALA A 698 -41.43 8.00 -26.42
N TYR A 699 -40.98 9.13 -25.87
CA TYR A 699 -39.93 9.18 -24.84
C TYR A 699 -40.33 8.45 -23.55
N VAL A 700 -41.56 8.70 -23.06
CA VAL A 700 -42.09 8.03 -21.85
C VAL A 700 -42.22 6.52 -22.06
N ILE A 701 -42.74 6.08 -23.22
CA ILE A 701 -42.89 4.64 -23.52
C ILE A 701 -41.53 3.94 -23.52
N THR A 702 -40.52 4.52 -24.17
CA THR A 702 -39.17 3.94 -24.20
C THR A 702 -38.53 3.90 -22.81
N GLY A 703 -38.70 4.96 -22.01
CA GLY A 703 -38.18 5.02 -20.65
C GLY A 703 -38.85 4.02 -19.71
N LEU A 704 -40.18 3.89 -19.76
CA LEU A 704 -40.90 2.90 -18.96
C LEU A 704 -40.57 1.46 -19.39
N ALA A 705 -40.35 1.23 -20.69
CA ALA A 705 -39.89 -0.07 -21.18
C ALA A 705 -38.50 -0.42 -20.63
N LEU A 706 -37.57 0.54 -20.61
CA LEU A 706 -36.24 0.36 -20.00
C LEU A 706 -36.34 0.11 -18.50
N LEU A 707 -37.13 0.91 -17.75
CA LEU A 707 -37.31 0.70 -16.31
C LEU A 707 -37.90 -0.69 -16.02
N LYS A 708 -38.88 -1.13 -16.84
CA LYS A 708 -39.44 -2.47 -16.75
C LYS A 708 -38.39 -3.55 -16.98
N ASP A 709 -37.55 -3.39 -17.99
CA ASP A 709 -36.46 -4.31 -18.27
C ASP A 709 -35.44 -4.35 -17.11
N LEU A 710 -35.16 -3.21 -16.47
CA LEU A 710 -34.32 -3.13 -15.28
C LEU A 710 -35.00 -3.68 -14.00
N GLY A 711 -36.29 -4.00 -14.05
CA GLY A 711 -37.03 -4.69 -12.98
C GLY A 711 -38.04 -3.83 -12.23
N TYR A 712 -38.39 -2.65 -12.73
CA TYR A 712 -39.47 -1.82 -12.19
C TYR A 712 -40.83 -2.27 -12.71
N GLU A 713 -41.72 -2.67 -11.81
CA GLU A 713 -43.12 -2.95 -12.13
C GLU A 713 -43.99 -1.81 -11.60
N ALA A 714 -44.45 -0.94 -12.51
CA ALA A 714 -45.32 0.16 -12.14
C ALA A 714 -46.66 -0.39 -11.60
N GLU A 715 -47.06 0.06 -10.41
CA GLU A 715 -48.40 -0.19 -9.89
C GLU A 715 -49.46 0.45 -10.80
N GLU A 716 -50.67 -0.11 -10.81
CA GLU A 716 -51.76 0.42 -11.61
C GLU A 716 -52.09 1.86 -11.17
N GLY A 717 -51.90 2.82 -12.08
CA GLY A 717 -52.09 4.25 -11.77
C GLY A 717 -50.89 4.95 -11.14
N ALA A 718 -49.71 4.32 -11.09
CA ALA A 718 -48.48 4.98 -10.64
C ALA A 718 -48.17 6.24 -11.47
N GLU A 719 -47.65 7.28 -10.81
CA GLU A 719 -47.20 8.48 -11.49
C GLU A 719 -45.99 8.20 -12.39
N ILE A 720 -45.90 8.91 -13.51
CA ILE A 720 -44.74 8.82 -14.40
C ILE A 720 -43.53 9.42 -13.67
N PRO A 721 -42.35 8.76 -13.71
CA PRO A 721 -41.12 9.31 -13.16
C PRO A 721 -40.76 10.67 -13.77
N ASP A 722 -40.36 11.64 -12.94
CA ASP A 722 -40.15 13.03 -13.37
C ASP A 722 -39.05 13.15 -14.45
N ILE A 723 -38.02 12.30 -14.41
CA ILE A 723 -36.99 12.21 -15.45
C ILE A 723 -37.57 11.95 -16.85
N LEU A 724 -38.66 11.19 -16.94
CA LEU A 724 -39.32 10.88 -18.21
C LEU A 724 -40.19 12.04 -18.70
N GLU A 725 -40.41 13.06 -17.87
CA GLU A 725 -41.01 14.33 -18.28
C GLU A 725 -39.96 15.38 -18.68
N LYS A 726 -38.67 15.13 -18.43
CA LYS A 726 -37.58 16.04 -18.82
C LYS A 726 -36.97 15.61 -20.16
N LEU A 727 -37.18 16.43 -21.18
CA LEU A 727 -36.66 16.22 -22.53
C LEU A 727 -35.32 16.93 -22.67
N PHE A 728 -34.23 16.16 -22.70
CA PHE A 728 -32.88 16.67 -22.85
C PHE A 728 -32.61 17.13 -24.29
N LEU A 729 -32.01 18.32 -24.44
CA LEU A 729 -31.56 18.81 -25.73
C LEU A 729 -30.41 17.94 -26.26
N GLY A 730 -30.37 17.69 -27.57
CA GLY A 730 -29.33 16.86 -28.20
C GLY A 730 -27.94 17.48 -28.17
N GLY A 731 -27.83 18.81 -28.02
CA GLY A 731 -26.55 19.50 -27.88
C GLY A 731 -26.07 19.52 -26.43
N ALA A 732 -24.79 19.23 -26.22
CA ALA A 732 -24.10 19.39 -24.94
C ALA A 732 -23.25 20.67 -24.96
N ASN A 733 -23.13 21.33 -23.81
CA ASN A 733 -22.30 22.53 -23.63
C ASN A 733 -21.14 22.20 -22.71
N GLU A 734 -19.92 22.52 -23.14
CA GLU A 734 -18.71 22.39 -22.33
C GLU A 734 -18.76 23.36 -21.13
N LEU A 735 -18.42 22.85 -19.95
CA LEU A 735 -18.28 23.65 -18.73
C LEU A 735 -16.88 24.25 -18.69
N LYS A 736 -16.78 25.58 -18.88
CA LYS A 736 -15.50 26.32 -18.96
C LYS A 736 -15.09 27.04 -17.67
N GLY A 737 -15.86 26.86 -16.59
CA GLY A 737 -15.54 27.43 -15.28
C GLY A 737 -14.42 26.66 -14.58
N GLY A 738 -13.90 27.21 -13.48
CA GLY A 738 -12.98 26.46 -12.61
C GLY A 738 -13.64 25.22 -12.03
N LEU A 739 -12.93 24.09 -11.99
CA LEU A 739 -13.49 22.84 -11.48
C LEU A 739 -13.56 22.85 -9.94
N ILE A 740 -12.43 23.20 -9.30
CA ILE A 740 -12.25 23.24 -7.84
C ILE A 740 -12.09 24.66 -7.32
N ASP A 741 -11.24 25.44 -7.99
CA ASP A 741 -10.92 26.81 -7.66
C ASP A 741 -10.67 27.59 -8.95
N ASP A 742 -10.53 28.91 -8.87
CA ASP A 742 -10.11 29.76 -9.99
C ASP A 742 -8.57 29.87 -10.12
N MET A 743 -7.83 29.12 -9.30
CA MET A 743 -6.38 29.00 -9.29
C MET A 743 -5.91 27.64 -9.88
N PRO A 744 -4.66 27.54 -10.39
CA PRO A 744 -4.08 26.27 -10.82
C PRO A 744 -4.07 25.22 -9.69
N LEU A 745 -4.21 23.95 -10.06
CA LEU A 745 -4.16 22.83 -9.12
C LEU A 745 -2.80 22.77 -8.40
N SER A 746 -2.83 22.44 -7.11
CA SER A 746 -1.66 22.33 -6.24
C SER A 746 -1.73 21.08 -5.38
N GLU A 747 -0.60 20.39 -5.23
CA GLU A 747 -0.44 19.25 -4.32
C GLU A 747 -0.20 19.66 -2.86
N THR A 748 0.00 20.96 -2.60
CA THR A 748 0.31 21.47 -1.25
C THR A 748 -0.70 22.51 -0.77
N ASN A 749 -1.19 23.36 -1.67
CA ASN A 749 -2.02 24.50 -1.28
C ASN A 749 -3.51 24.12 -1.31
N PRO A 750 -4.27 24.42 -0.24
CA PRO A 750 -5.72 24.27 -0.24
C PRO A 750 -6.40 25.33 -1.12
N ILE A 751 -7.73 25.28 -1.19
CA ILE A 751 -8.55 26.32 -1.84
C ILE A 751 -8.19 27.68 -1.23
N ARG A 752 -8.07 28.71 -2.08
CA ARG A 752 -7.76 30.06 -1.61
C ARG A 752 -8.86 30.63 -0.71
N GLU A 753 -8.52 31.69 0.01
CA GLU A 753 -9.46 32.43 0.84
C GLU A 753 -10.50 33.17 -0.03
N TYR A 754 -11.77 33.13 0.40
CA TYR A 754 -12.92 33.77 -0.26
C TYR A 754 -13.71 34.71 0.65
N THR A 755 -13.55 34.59 1.98
CA THR A 755 -14.22 35.44 2.96
C THR A 755 -13.32 36.59 3.44
N GLU A 756 -13.91 37.64 4.01
CA GLU A 756 -13.14 38.72 4.66
C GLU A 756 -12.36 38.25 5.89
N THR A 757 -12.76 37.13 6.48
CA THR A 757 -12.14 36.48 7.66
C THR A 757 -10.96 35.58 7.30
N GLY A 758 -10.65 35.41 6.01
CA GLY A 758 -9.53 34.57 5.56
C GLY A 758 -9.87 33.08 5.47
N GLU A 759 -11.13 32.73 5.20
CA GLU A 759 -11.59 31.35 5.10
C GLU A 759 -11.86 30.96 3.65
N ASN A 760 -11.62 29.70 3.30
CA ASN A 760 -12.01 29.14 2.01
C ASN A 760 -13.52 28.85 1.94
N TYR A 761 -14.04 28.59 0.74
CA TYR A 761 -15.49 28.41 0.58
C TYR A 761 -16.04 27.13 1.25
N ILE A 762 -15.23 26.09 1.47
CA ILE A 762 -15.68 24.88 2.20
C ILE A 762 -15.83 25.18 3.69
N ALA A 763 -14.87 25.89 4.28
CA ALA A 763 -14.97 26.39 5.64
C ALA A 763 -16.21 27.29 5.82
N TRP A 764 -16.45 28.19 4.87
CA TRP A 764 -17.65 29.02 4.85
C TRP A 764 -18.95 28.20 4.75
N LEU A 765 -19.00 27.16 3.90
CA LEU A 765 -20.18 26.28 3.80
C LEU A 765 -20.50 25.58 5.13
N ILE A 766 -19.46 25.17 5.87
CA ILE A 766 -19.61 24.57 7.21
C ILE A 766 -20.18 25.58 8.20
N ASP A 767 -19.61 26.79 8.26
CA ASP A 767 -20.04 27.84 9.18
C ASP A 767 -21.47 28.31 8.88
N ALA A 768 -21.76 28.60 7.61
CA ALA A 768 -23.08 29.04 7.16
C ALA A 768 -24.15 28.00 7.51
N SER A 769 -23.89 26.72 7.23
CA SER A 769 -24.79 25.61 7.55
C SER A 769 -24.91 25.32 9.05
N SER A 770 -23.87 25.62 9.84
CA SER A 770 -23.92 25.51 11.30
C SER A 770 -24.64 26.69 11.95
N THR A 771 -24.84 27.78 11.21
CA THR A 771 -25.53 28.98 11.67
C THR A 771 -27.03 28.94 11.33
N SER A 772 -27.38 28.89 10.04
CA SER A 772 -28.77 28.82 9.57
C SER A 772 -28.83 28.54 8.07
N HIS A 773 -29.92 27.95 7.60
CA HIS A 773 -30.16 27.83 6.15
C HIS A 773 -30.13 29.18 5.42
N ASP A 774 -30.58 30.26 6.05
CA ASP A 774 -30.59 31.59 5.41
C ASP A 774 -29.18 32.18 5.24
N ALA A 775 -28.23 31.84 6.12
CA ALA A 775 -26.82 32.19 5.93
C ALA A 775 -26.26 31.51 4.67
N LEU A 776 -26.54 30.22 4.50
CA LEU A 776 -26.15 29.43 3.33
C LEU A 776 -26.79 29.97 2.04
N ARG A 777 -28.10 30.19 2.03
CA ARG A 777 -28.85 30.64 0.85
C ARG A 777 -28.46 32.04 0.40
N LEU A 778 -28.30 32.97 1.35
CA LEU A 778 -27.99 34.36 1.05
C LEU A 778 -26.52 34.59 0.68
N GLN A 779 -25.66 33.59 0.89
CA GLN A 779 -24.23 33.65 0.55
C GLN A 779 -23.53 34.87 1.16
N LYS A 780 -23.90 35.20 2.41
CA LYS A 780 -23.35 36.35 3.14
C LYS A 780 -21.95 36.01 3.67
N GLY A 781 -21.02 36.95 3.57
CA GLY A 781 -19.67 36.82 4.15
C GLY A 781 -18.55 36.54 3.15
N PHE A 782 -18.88 36.33 1.87
CA PHE A 782 -17.88 36.40 0.81
C PHE A 782 -17.42 37.84 0.59
N ALA A 783 -16.14 38.00 0.21
CA ALA A 783 -15.57 39.28 -0.22
C ALA A 783 -16.11 39.68 -1.61
N ASP A 784 -15.35 40.46 -2.39
CA ASP A 784 -15.81 41.07 -3.66
C ASP A 784 -16.32 40.08 -4.74
N ASN A 785 -16.07 38.77 -4.63
CA ASN A 785 -16.55 37.75 -5.58
C ASN A 785 -17.01 36.43 -4.91
N VAL A 786 -18.24 36.02 -5.21
CA VAL A 786 -18.77 34.69 -4.86
C VAL A 786 -18.05 33.62 -5.68
N PRO A 787 -17.67 32.46 -5.09
CA PRO A 787 -17.05 31.38 -5.83
C PRO A 787 -17.95 30.86 -6.96
N THR A 788 -17.35 30.56 -8.12
CA THR A 788 -18.08 30.01 -9.30
C THR A 788 -17.55 28.65 -9.72
N ALA A 789 -16.66 28.05 -8.91
CA ALA A 789 -16.13 26.73 -9.17
C ALA A 789 -17.24 25.66 -9.11
N LEU A 790 -17.15 24.65 -9.98
CA LEU A 790 -18.19 23.61 -10.06
C LEU A 790 -18.36 22.86 -8.73
N LEU A 791 -17.26 22.55 -8.03
CA LEU A 791 -17.30 21.92 -6.71
C LEU A 791 -18.11 22.75 -5.70
N TYR A 792 -17.87 24.07 -5.62
CA TYR A 792 -18.62 24.96 -4.75
C TYR A 792 -20.12 24.92 -5.07
N LEU A 793 -20.49 25.07 -6.35
CA LEU A 793 -21.89 25.08 -6.78
C LEU A 793 -22.62 23.77 -6.41
N MET A 794 -21.95 22.63 -6.57
CA MET A 794 -22.52 21.33 -6.24
C MET A 794 -22.61 21.11 -4.72
N LEU A 795 -21.59 21.48 -3.95
CA LEU A 795 -21.61 21.37 -2.48
C LEU A 795 -22.67 22.28 -1.85
N HIS A 796 -22.75 23.53 -2.32
CA HIS A 796 -23.78 24.48 -1.91
C HIS A 796 -25.18 23.91 -2.17
N HIS A 797 -25.41 23.41 -3.39
CA HIS A 797 -26.69 22.80 -3.74
C HIS A 797 -26.99 21.54 -2.92
N ALA A 798 -25.98 20.70 -2.63
CA ALA A 798 -26.14 19.49 -1.84
C ALA A 798 -26.56 19.80 -0.39
N LEU A 799 -26.00 20.85 0.21
CA LEU A 799 -26.38 21.29 1.57
C LEU A 799 -27.81 21.85 1.59
N ASP A 800 -28.16 22.68 0.61
CA ASP A 800 -29.53 23.19 0.44
C ASP A 800 -30.56 22.05 0.38
N LEU A 801 -30.29 21.01 -0.41
CA LEU A 801 -31.15 19.82 -0.49
C LEU A 801 -31.23 19.07 0.85
N SER A 802 -30.12 18.90 1.56
CA SER A 802 -30.10 18.27 2.88
C SER A 802 -30.93 19.04 3.91
N PHE A 803 -30.91 20.38 3.89
CA PHE A 803 -31.76 21.21 4.75
C PHE A 803 -33.24 20.97 4.44
N VAL A 804 -33.61 20.98 3.16
CA VAL A 804 -34.99 20.70 2.73
C VAL A 804 -35.43 19.32 3.20
N GLU A 805 -34.65 18.27 2.93
CA GLU A 805 -34.97 16.89 3.33
C GLU A 805 -35.13 16.77 4.85
N THR A 806 -34.20 17.35 5.61
CA THR A 806 -34.24 17.38 7.07
C THR A 806 -35.50 18.07 7.57
N SER A 807 -35.88 19.21 6.99
CA SER A 807 -37.09 19.93 7.38
C SER A 807 -38.34 19.08 7.17
N ILE A 808 -38.48 18.42 6.02
CA ILE A 808 -39.64 17.58 5.70
C ILE A 808 -39.71 16.38 6.67
N ARG A 809 -38.58 15.71 6.91
CA ARG A 809 -38.48 14.60 7.89
C ARG A 809 -38.88 15.03 9.30
N LEU A 810 -38.52 16.24 9.73
CA LEU A 810 -38.92 16.79 11.03
C LEU A 810 -40.44 16.99 11.12
N PHE A 811 -41.09 17.51 10.08
CA PHE A 811 -42.56 17.63 10.04
C PHE A 811 -43.26 16.26 10.07
N PHE A 812 -42.71 15.27 9.34
CA PHE A 812 -43.24 13.91 9.35
C PHE A 812 -43.10 13.26 10.73
N ASN A 813 -41.93 13.36 11.37
CA ASN A 813 -41.66 12.82 12.70
C ASN A 813 -42.52 13.49 13.79
N ALA A 814 -42.89 14.76 13.62
CA ALA A 814 -43.81 15.48 14.49
C ALA A 814 -45.29 15.12 14.24
N GLY A 815 -45.60 14.27 13.25
CA GLY A 815 -46.96 13.87 12.90
C GLY A 815 -47.78 14.97 12.22
N LEU A 816 -47.12 15.99 11.67
CA LEU A 816 -47.77 17.14 11.02
C LEU A 816 -48.09 16.90 9.54
N ILE A 817 -47.41 15.95 8.92
CA ILE A 817 -47.67 15.48 7.57
C ILE A 817 -47.73 13.95 7.56
N ASP A 818 -48.60 13.39 6.73
CA ASP A 818 -48.70 11.95 6.54
C ASP A 818 -47.71 11.43 5.46
N GLN A 819 -47.71 10.12 5.23
CA GLN A 819 -46.81 9.49 4.26
C GLN A 819 -47.10 9.92 2.81
N GLY A 820 -48.36 10.22 2.46
CA GLY A 820 -48.72 10.72 1.13
C GLY A 820 -48.20 12.14 0.92
N GLN A 821 -48.32 13.00 1.92
CA GLN A 821 -47.80 14.36 1.93
C GLN A 821 -46.27 14.40 1.94
N LEU A 822 -45.62 13.48 2.65
CA LEU A 822 -44.16 13.29 2.61
C LEU A 822 -43.70 12.99 1.18
N LYS A 823 -44.32 12.02 0.50
CA LYS A 823 -44.01 11.69 -0.90
C LYS A 823 -44.25 12.88 -1.83
N ALA A 824 -45.39 13.56 -1.68
CA ALA A 824 -45.69 14.74 -2.50
C ALA A 824 -44.67 15.88 -2.29
N ALA A 825 -44.14 16.05 -1.08
CA ALA A 825 -43.15 17.08 -0.76
C ALA A 825 -41.75 16.82 -1.36
N LYS A 826 -41.47 15.59 -1.83
CA LYS A 826 -40.19 15.26 -2.49
C LYS A 826 -40.09 15.86 -3.90
N ARG A 827 -41.23 16.03 -4.58
CA ARG A 827 -41.30 16.62 -5.93
C ARG A 827 -41.48 18.14 -5.85
N GLU A 828 -40.84 18.86 -6.76
CA GLU A 828 -41.19 20.27 -6.96
C GLU A 828 -42.44 20.38 -7.84
N PRO A 829 -43.43 21.21 -7.46
CA PRO A 829 -44.60 21.44 -8.30
C PRO A 829 -44.18 22.09 -9.63
N LYS A 830 -44.74 21.61 -10.75
CA LYS A 830 -44.44 22.12 -12.10
C LYS A 830 -44.68 23.63 -12.25
N PHE A 831 -45.67 24.15 -11.52
CA PHE A 831 -45.96 25.58 -11.40
C PHE A 831 -46.32 25.90 -9.95
N THR A 832 -45.48 26.70 -9.30
CA THR A 832 -45.70 27.17 -7.93
C THR A 832 -46.70 28.33 -7.93
N GLN A 833 -47.78 28.24 -7.15
CA GLN A 833 -48.79 29.32 -6.96
C GLN A 833 -49.62 29.74 -8.19
N VAL A 834 -49.48 29.09 -9.36
CA VAL A 834 -50.21 29.41 -10.59
C VAL A 834 -51.33 28.39 -10.91
N GLN A 835 -51.58 27.43 -10.01
CA GLN A 835 -52.58 26.38 -10.24
C GLN A 835 -53.98 26.80 -9.77
N GLN A 836 -55.03 26.30 -10.42
CA GLN A 836 -56.42 26.63 -10.08
C GLN A 836 -56.77 26.21 -8.63
N ALA A 837 -56.11 25.17 -8.10
CA ALA A 837 -56.20 24.77 -6.69
C ALA A 837 -55.66 25.84 -5.72
N SER A 838 -54.67 26.64 -6.14
CA SER A 838 -54.08 27.74 -5.35
C SER A 838 -55.05 28.89 -5.09
N LEU A 839 -56.16 28.94 -5.82
CA LEU A 839 -57.24 29.91 -5.62
C LEU A 839 -58.25 29.48 -4.53
N VAL A 840 -58.25 28.21 -4.13
CA VAL A 840 -59.24 27.63 -3.21
C VAL A 840 -58.63 27.38 -1.83
N ASP A 841 -57.42 26.82 -1.78
CA ASP A 841 -56.63 26.65 -0.56
C ASP A 841 -55.14 26.82 -0.85
N PRO A 842 -54.55 27.99 -0.56
CA PRO A 842 -53.13 28.28 -0.81
C PRO A 842 -52.17 27.32 -0.08
N VAL A 843 -52.60 26.71 1.03
CA VAL A 843 -51.78 25.78 1.83
C VAL A 843 -51.82 24.37 1.25
N SER A 844 -52.97 23.96 0.70
CA SER A 844 -53.15 22.63 0.07
C SER A 844 -52.75 22.58 -1.41
N ALA A 845 -52.52 23.72 -2.05
CA ALA A 845 -52.27 23.81 -3.49
C ALA A 845 -50.82 23.55 -3.94
N GLY A 846 -50.09 22.68 -3.23
CA GLY A 846 -48.74 22.30 -3.63
C GLY A 846 -47.75 23.46 -3.56
N GLY A 847 -47.48 23.95 -2.34
CA GLY A 847 -46.36 24.86 -2.10
C GLY A 847 -45.02 24.17 -2.39
N SER A 848 -44.03 24.95 -2.83
CA SER A 848 -42.68 24.44 -3.07
C SER A 848 -42.10 23.80 -1.81
N ARG A 849 -41.30 22.73 -1.95
CA ARG A 849 -40.72 21.97 -0.82
C ARG A 849 -39.89 22.83 0.14
N TRP A 850 -39.37 23.95 -0.34
CA TRP A 850 -38.64 24.92 0.48
C TRP A 850 -39.50 25.58 1.56
N GLN A 851 -40.84 25.55 1.43
CA GLN A 851 -41.74 26.16 2.40
C GLN A 851 -41.55 25.62 3.83
N TYR A 852 -41.15 24.35 3.97
CA TYR A 852 -40.99 23.70 5.27
C TYR A 852 -39.84 24.31 6.07
N LEU A 853 -38.82 24.87 5.41
CA LEU A 853 -37.71 25.57 6.07
C LEU A 853 -38.14 26.91 6.68
N TYR A 854 -39.07 27.62 6.03
CA TYR A 854 -39.45 28.98 6.42
C TYR A 854 -40.66 29.05 7.35
N ARG A 855 -41.32 27.91 7.60
CA ARG A 855 -42.39 27.83 8.59
C ARG A 855 -41.83 27.96 10.00
N LYS A 856 -42.66 28.49 10.90
CA LYS A 856 -42.42 28.52 12.35
C LYS A 856 -43.40 27.56 12.98
N GLU A 857 -42.91 26.50 13.62
CA GLU A 857 -43.76 25.40 14.07
C GLU A 857 -43.35 24.91 15.46
N ALA A 858 -44.19 25.16 16.46
CA ALA A 858 -43.89 24.84 17.85
C ALA A 858 -43.83 23.33 18.11
N ALA A 859 -44.60 22.53 17.38
CA ALA A 859 -44.56 21.08 17.50
C ALA A 859 -43.22 20.46 17.06
N VAL A 860 -42.45 21.17 16.22
CA VAL A 860 -41.11 20.76 15.78
C VAL A 860 -40.02 21.44 16.59
N ALA A 861 -40.07 22.79 16.71
CA ALA A 861 -38.99 23.59 17.29
C ALA A 861 -39.14 23.87 18.79
N GLY A 862 -40.24 23.42 19.42
CA GLY A 862 -40.58 23.71 20.81
C GLY A 862 -41.13 25.12 21.07
N ASN A 863 -40.93 26.06 20.13
CA ASN A 863 -41.48 27.42 20.14
C ASN A 863 -41.69 27.95 18.71
N MET A 864 -42.27 29.14 18.56
CA MET A 864 -42.48 29.81 17.26
C MET A 864 -41.54 31.00 17.04
N ASP A 865 -40.43 31.10 17.78
CA ASP A 865 -39.59 32.31 17.74
C ASP A 865 -38.74 32.35 16.46
N ARG A 866 -38.36 31.18 15.95
CA ARG A 866 -37.46 30.98 14.80
C ARG A 866 -38.08 30.09 13.73
N THR A 867 -37.58 30.23 12.51
CA THR A 867 -37.92 29.34 11.38
C THR A 867 -37.28 27.96 11.56
N ILE A 868 -37.79 26.94 10.87
CA ILE A 868 -37.18 25.59 10.92
C ILE A 868 -35.75 25.60 10.36
N GLY A 869 -35.45 26.43 9.36
CA GLY A 869 -34.09 26.60 8.84
C GLY A 869 -33.10 27.19 9.86
N GLU A 870 -33.56 27.98 10.84
CA GLU A 870 -32.77 28.47 11.98
C GLU A 870 -32.77 27.47 13.16
N PHE A 871 -33.74 26.54 13.19
CA PHE A 871 -33.84 25.51 14.21
C PHE A 871 -32.88 24.35 13.97
N ILE A 872 -32.81 23.85 12.72
CA ILE A 872 -32.05 22.66 12.33
C ILE A 872 -30.60 22.64 12.87
N PRO A 873 -29.80 23.73 12.74
CA PRO A 873 -28.42 23.70 13.21
C PRO A 873 -28.29 23.48 14.72
N THR A 874 -29.29 23.87 15.51
CA THR A 874 -29.28 23.72 16.98
C THR A 874 -29.56 22.28 17.45
N VAL A 875 -29.92 21.39 16.53
CA VAL A 875 -30.27 19.99 16.82
C VAL A 875 -29.49 18.98 15.97
N LEU A 876 -28.35 19.39 15.39
CA LEU A 876 -27.50 18.53 14.54
C LEU A 876 -27.01 17.25 15.23
N THR A 877 -26.83 17.28 16.56
CA THR A 877 -26.31 16.14 17.33
C THR A 877 -27.37 15.45 18.19
N SER A 878 -28.56 16.04 18.32
CA SER A 878 -29.59 15.57 19.27
C SER A 878 -30.79 14.91 18.60
N MET A 879 -31.05 15.16 17.32
CA MET A 879 -32.18 14.57 16.59
C MET A 879 -31.71 13.61 15.49
N THR A 880 -32.34 12.46 15.37
CA THR A 880 -32.01 11.48 14.32
C THR A 880 -32.28 11.99 12.91
N ALA A 881 -33.26 12.90 12.75
CA ALA A 881 -33.59 13.51 11.46
C ALA A 881 -32.45 14.35 10.86
N THR A 882 -31.54 14.88 11.68
CA THR A 882 -30.38 15.68 11.24
C THR A 882 -29.11 14.85 11.03
N ALA A 883 -29.15 13.54 11.31
CA ALA A 883 -27.96 12.70 11.35
C ALA A 883 -27.17 12.70 10.04
N TYR A 884 -27.85 12.74 8.89
CA TYR A 884 -27.18 12.80 7.60
C TYR A 884 -26.56 14.17 7.31
N LEU A 885 -27.28 15.27 7.58
CA LEU A 885 -26.74 16.63 7.44
C LEU A 885 -25.50 16.82 8.35
N LYS A 886 -25.54 16.32 9.59
CA LYS A 886 -24.35 16.30 10.47
C LYS A 886 -23.19 15.56 9.80
N ARG A 887 -23.42 14.36 9.26
CA ARG A 887 -22.39 13.57 8.58
C ARG A 887 -21.83 14.29 7.34
N GLN A 888 -22.67 15.00 6.60
CA GLN A 888 -22.26 15.85 5.48
C GLN A 888 -21.32 16.97 5.96
N LEU A 889 -21.64 17.64 7.08
CA LEU A 889 -20.77 18.67 7.66
C LEU A 889 -19.44 18.09 8.18
N ASP A 890 -19.46 16.90 8.78
CA ASP A 890 -18.24 16.24 9.23
C ASP A 890 -17.34 15.84 8.04
N ALA A 891 -17.92 15.40 6.92
CA ALA A 891 -17.19 15.18 5.67
C ALA A 891 -16.55 16.47 5.14
N LEU A 892 -17.26 17.60 5.18
CA LEU A 892 -16.71 18.89 4.75
C LEU A 892 -15.57 19.35 5.67
N LYS A 893 -15.66 19.13 6.98
CA LYS A 893 -14.58 19.45 7.92
C LYS A 893 -13.29 18.69 7.61
N HIS A 894 -13.41 17.43 7.18
CA HIS A 894 -12.28 16.61 6.73
C HIS A 894 -11.65 17.14 5.43
N LEU A 895 -12.47 17.67 4.52
CA LEU A 895 -12.03 18.13 3.19
C LEU A 895 -11.51 19.57 3.15
N LYS A 896 -11.89 20.43 4.09
CA LYS A 896 -11.68 21.89 3.99
C LYS A 896 -10.21 22.31 3.82
N ASP A 897 -9.26 21.56 4.39
CA ASP A 897 -7.82 21.89 4.37
C ASP A 897 -7.05 21.06 3.34
N LYS A 898 -7.75 20.27 2.51
CA LYS A 898 -7.11 19.41 1.51
C LYS A 898 -6.59 20.23 0.32
N PRO A 899 -5.42 19.86 -0.26
CA PRO A 899 -4.89 20.52 -1.45
C PRO A 899 -5.86 20.46 -2.64
N THR A 900 -5.83 21.48 -3.51
CA THR A 900 -6.76 21.57 -4.64
C THR A 900 -6.64 20.41 -5.62
N ALA A 901 -5.45 19.84 -5.81
CA ALA A 901 -5.25 18.64 -6.65
C ALA A 901 -5.88 17.37 -6.05
N VAL A 902 -5.91 17.25 -4.72
CA VAL A 902 -6.60 16.14 -4.05
C VAL A 902 -8.11 16.26 -4.24
N LEU A 903 -8.64 17.47 -4.01
CA LEU A 903 -10.07 17.77 -4.20
C LEU A 903 -10.51 17.56 -5.65
N GLU A 904 -9.66 17.88 -6.62
CA GLU A 904 -9.92 17.61 -8.04
C GLU A 904 -10.11 16.12 -8.32
N ARG A 905 -9.15 15.30 -7.86
CA ARG A 905 -9.21 13.84 -8.04
C ARG A 905 -10.46 13.23 -7.41
N VAL A 906 -10.73 13.53 -6.13
CA VAL A 906 -11.92 12.96 -5.46
C VAL A 906 -13.22 13.45 -6.09
N PHE A 907 -13.24 14.66 -6.66
CA PHE A 907 -14.41 15.21 -7.33
C PHE A 907 -14.68 14.55 -8.68
N ALA A 908 -13.65 14.42 -9.53
CA ALA A 908 -13.76 13.68 -10.78
C ALA A 908 -14.20 12.23 -10.53
N GLU A 909 -13.60 11.57 -9.53
CA GLU A 909 -13.96 10.22 -9.12
C GLU A 909 -15.43 10.10 -8.70
N HIS A 910 -15.94 11.03 -7.88
CA HIS A 910 -17.35 11.02 -7.48
C HIS A 910 -18.29 11.09 -8.69
N LEU A 911 -17.99 11.96 -9.67
CA LEU A 911 -18.78 12.09 -10.89
C LEU A 911 -18.71 10.81 -11.75
N ASP A 912 -17.53 10.19 -11.84
CA ASP A 912 -17.34 8.93 -12.57
C ASP A 912 -18.14 7.78 -11.94
N LEU A 913 -18.20 7.71 -10.61
CA LEU A 913 -19.01 6.75 -9.86
C LEU A 913 -20.52 6.89 -10.11
N CYS A 914 -20.98 8.11 -10.37
CA CYS A 914 -22.38 8.42 -10.64
C CYS A 914 -22.76 8.20 -12.12
N THR A 915 -21.81 7.88 -13.00
CA THR A 915 -22.04 7.89 -14.45
C THR A 915 -21.74 6.56 -15.12
N TYR A 916 -20.48 6.11 -15.14
CA TYR A 916 -20.06 4.94 -15.95
C TYR A 916 -19.20 3.92 -15.21
N ARG A 917 -18.70 4.21 -14.00
CA ARG A 917 -17.85 3.28 -13.22
C ARG A 917 -18.65 2.19 -12.51
N PHE A 918 -19.44 1.41 -13.25
CA PHE A 918 -20.19 0.28 -12.68
C PHE A 918 -19.27 -0.82 -12.13
N ASP A 919 -18.01 -0.89 -12.58
CA ASP A 919 -16.95 -1.72 -12.02
C ASP A 919 -16.69 -1.41 -10.53
N ALA A 920 -16.74 -0.13 -10.15
CA ALA A 920 -16.56 0.29 -8.77
C ALA A 920 -17.71 -0.15 -7.86
N TRP A 921 -18.92 -0.33 -8.42
CA TRP A 921 -20.06 -0.90 -7.69
C TRP A 921 -19.90 -2.40 -7.44
N TYR A 922 -19.34 -3.15 -8.39
CA TYR A 922 -18.85 -4.51 -8.11
C TYR A 922 -17.76 -4.51 -7.04
N GLY A 923 -16.84 -3.54 -7.12
CA GLY A 923 -15.88 -3.27 -6.06
C GLY A 923 -16.56 -3.12 -4.70
N GLY A 924 -17.58 -2.26 -4.59
CA GLY A 924 -18.31 -2.07 -3.34
C GLY A 924 -18.91 -3.36 -2.75
N LEU A 925 -19.37 -4.28 -3.60
CA LEU A 925 -19.86 -5.60 -3.13
C LEU A 925 -18.71 -6.41 -2.51
N LEU A 926 -17.52 -6.38 -3.11
CA LEU A 926 -16.33 -7.05 -2.58
C LEU A 926 -15.80 -6.39 -1.32
N HIS A 927 -15.85 -5.06 -1.24
CA HIS A 927 -15.45 -4.31 -0.05
C HIS A 927 -16.34 -4.71 1.13
N TYR A 928 -17.65 -4.67 0.92
CA TYR A 928 -18.62 -5.14 1.91
C TYR A 928 -18.33 -6.58 2.33
N GLN A 929 -18.06 -7.48 1.39
CA GLN A 929 -17.72 -8.87 1.71
C GLN A 929 -16.46 -8.97 2.57
N LEU A 930 -15.39 -8.25 2.22
CA LEU A 930 -14.15 -8.26 3.00
C LEU A 930 -14.38 -7.73 4.42
N GLU A 931 -15.10 -6.63 4.60
CA GLU A 931 -15.44 -6.12 5.95
C GLU A 931 -16.31 -7.13 6.74
N GLN A 932 -17.26 -7.80 6.09
CA GLN A 932 -18.04 -8.88 6.73
C GLN A 932 -17.17 -10.07 7.14
N MET A 933 -16.08 -10.36 6.41
CA MET A 933 -15.10 -11.38 6.80
C MET A 933 -14.29 -10.97 8.06
N ARG A 934 -14.26 -9.68 8.41
CA ARG A 934 -13.52 -9.16 9.59
C ARG A 934 -14.42 -8.93 10.81
N SER A 935 -15.67 -8.54 10.59
CA SER A 935 -16.59 -8.11 11.64
C SER A 935 -17.27 -9.23 12.45
N HIS A 936 -16.97 -10.52 12.17
CA HIS A 936 -17.53 -11.66 12.91
C HIS A 936 -17.24 -11.68 14.42
N ASN A 937 -16.35 -10.81 14.95
CA ASN A 937 -15.93 -10.89 16.35
C ASN A 937 -15.81 -9.59 17.16
N ASN A 938 -16.24 -8.42 16.67
CA ASN A 938 -16.14 -7.24 17.53
C ASN A 938 -17.29 -7.18 18.55
N THR A 939 -17.13 -7.87 19.68
CA THR A 939 -17.87 -7.54 20.90
C THR A 939 -16.97 -7.30 22.09
N GLY A 940 -17.11 -6.10 22.64
CA GLY A 940 -17.46 -5.99 24.05
C GLY A 940 -16.53 -5.17 24.92
N VAL A 941 -16.10 -3.99 24.47
CA VAL A 941 -15.87 -2.87 25.41
C VAL A 941 -16.73 -1.71 24.96
N ASP A 942 -17.77 -1.45 25.75
CA ASP A 942 -18.58 -0.24 25.63
C ASP A 942 -17.77 0.93 26.22
N PRO A 943 -17.41 1.99 25.46
CA PRO A 943 -16.70 3.13 26.02
C PRO A 943 -17.56 3.93 27.02
N SER A 944 -18.84 3.59 27.19
CA SER A 944 -19.74 4.27 28.13
C SER A 944 -19.71 3.72 29.57
N THR A 945 -18.98 2.64 29.85
CA THR A 945 -18.58 2.29 31.23
C THR A 945 -17.15 2.74 31.47
N GLY A 946 -16.98 4.03 31.78
CA GLY A 946 -15.78 4.48 32.47
C GLY A 946 -15.58 3.64 33.72
N SER A 947 -14.33 3.27 34.02
CA SER A 947 -13.88 2.83 35.34
C SER A 947 -14.42 3.81 36.38
N GLY A 948 -15.56 3.47 36.96
CA GLY A 948 -16.22 4.29 37.97
C GLY A 948 -15.47 4.12 39.27
N THR A 949 -14.60 5.07 39.60
CA THR A 949 -14.18 5.27 40.98
C THR A 949 -15.42 5.68 41.77
N VAL A 950 -16.05 4.73 42.46
CA VAL A 950 -17.19 5.03 43.34
C VAL A 950 -16.64 5.66 44.61
N VAL A 951 -16.75 6.97 44.71
CA VAL A 951 -16.49 7.73 45.94
C VAL A 951 -17.81 7.84 46.70
N THR A 952 -17.97 7.03 47.75
CA THR A 952 -19.08 7.19 48.71
C THR A 952 -18.63 8.04 49.88
N THR A 953 -19.28 9.20 50.06
CA THR A 953 -19.18 10.03 51.26
C THR A 953 -20.28 9.65 52.23
N ALA A 954 -19.91 9.21 53.43
CA ALA A 954 -20.86 9.05 54.53
C ALA A 954 -21.29 10.41 55.08
N ALA A 955 -22.46 10.46 55.73
CA ALA A 955 -23.07 11.70 56.25
C ALA A 955 -22.26 12.41 57.38
N ASP A 956 -21.09 11.90 57.75
CA ASP A 956 -20.14 12.53 58.69
C ASP A 956 -18.92 13.18 58.00
N GLY A 957 -18.86 13.17 56.67
CA GLY A 957 -17.82 13.85 55.90
C GLY A 957 -16.53 13.04 55.68
N THR A 958 -16.54 11.74 55.98
CA THR A 958 -15.38 10.87 55.72
C THR A 958 -15.48 10.22 54.33
N THR A 959 -14.42 10.33 53.53
CA THR A 959 -14.34 9.79 52.16
C THR A 959 -13.44 8.54 52.15
N THR A 960 -13.91 7.42 51.61
CA THR A 960 -13.10 6.21 51.44
C THR A 960 -13.15 5.75 49.98
N THR A 961 -11.97 5.52 49.39
CA THR A 961 -11.80 5.00 48.03
C THR A 961 -11.43 3.53 48.12
N THR A 962 -12.21 2.66 47.50
CA THR A 962 -11.93 1.21 47.40
C THR A 962 -11.77 0.85 45.92
N ILE A 963 -10.64 0.20 45.61
CA ILE A 963 -10.36 -0.40 44.31
C ILE A 963 -10.80 -1.86 44.42
N ASP A 964 -11.71 -2.29 43.55
CA ASP A 964 -12.25 -3.66 43.57
C ASP A 964 -11.30 -4.56 42.77
N GLU A 965 -10.34 -5.20 43.45
CA GLU A 965 -9.54 -6.29 42.90
C GLU A 965 -10.33 -7.59 43.05
N SER A 966 -11.14 -7.95 42.03
CA SER A 966 -11.67 -9.30 41.90
C SER A 966 -10.76 -10.12 40.98
N ASP A 967 -10.09 -11.07 41.64
CA ASP A 967 -9.22 -12.11 41.14
C ASP A 967 -10.09 -13.21 40.48
N ASP A 968 -10.21 -13.21 39.14
CA ASP A 968 -10.77 -14.34 38.38
C ASP A 968 -9.65 -15.01 37.59
N THR A 969 -9.02 -15.98 38.24
CA THR A 969 -8.10 -16.96 37.65
C THR A 969 -8.90 -18.12 37.07
N ASP A 970 -9.44 -17.95 35.86
CA ASP A 970 -9.85 -19.07 35.01
C ASP A 970 -9.19 -18.93 33.63
N SER A 971 -8.00 -19.54 33.54
CA SER A 971 -7.25 -19.71 32.31
C SER A 971 -7.81 -20.92 31.55
N ASN A 972 -8.75 -20.67 30.62
CA ASN A 972 -9.01 -21.49 29.41
C ASN A 972 -10.30 -21.05 28.68
N SER A 973 -10.31 -19.84 28.16
CA SER A 973 -11.18 -19.49 27.03
C SER A 973 -10.45 -18.52 26.13
N GLU A 974 -9.81 -19.06 25.09
CA GLU A 974 -9.31 -18.30 23.97
C GLU A 974 -10.43 -17.44 23.36
N PRO A 975 -10.23 -16.13 23.11
CA PRO A 975 -11.05 -15.44 22.15
C PRO A 975 -10.52 -15.83 20.76
N ASN A 976 -11.00 -16.94 20.20
CA ASN A 976 -10.60 -17.38 18.87
C ASN A 976 -11.19 -16.40 17.84
N SER A 977 -10.42 -15.37 17.51
CA SER A 977 -10.72 -14.41 16.45
C SER A 977 -10.40 -15.05 15.11
N GLU A 978 -11.36 -15.21 14.19
CA GLU A 978 -11.07 -15.56 12.78
C GLU A 978 -10.41 -14.36 12.05
N THR A 979 -9.31 -13.84 12.59
CA THR A 979 -8.42 -12.89 11.92
C THR A 979 -7.43 -13.66 11.06
N GLY A 980 -6.93 -13.04 9.99
CA GLY A 980 -5.86 -13.60 9.18
C GLY A 980 -6.20 -13.78 7.70
N ILE A 981 -5.30 -14.48 7.00
CA ILE A 981 -5.26 -14.51 5.54
C ILE A 981 -4.59 -15.79 5.04
N PHE A 982 -5.15 -16.39 3.99
CA PHE A 982 -4.46 -17.46 3.28
C PHE A 982 -3.53 -16.87 2.21
N LEU A 983 -2.42 -17.54 1.95
CA LEU A 983 -1.45 -17.10 0.94
C LEU A 983 -1.51 -18.00 -0.30
N GLY A 984 -1.31 -17.41 -1.46
CA GLY A 984 -1.14 -18.12 -2.71
C GLY A 984 -0.33 -17.30 -3.70
N ALA A 985 -0.21 -17.77 -4.94
CA ALA A 985 0.49 -17.05 -5.98
C ALA A 985 -0.07 -17.38 -7.36
N TYR A 986 0.03 -16.42 -8.29
CA TYR A 986 -0.50 -16.56 -9.64
C TYR A 986 0.31 -15.78 -10.68
N GLY A 987 0.25 -16.24 -11.93
CA GLY A 987 0.70 -15.47 -13.09
C GLY A 987 0.03 -16.02 -14.34
N TRP A 988 -0.09 -15.21 -15.40
CA TRP A 988 -0.55 -15.70 -16.70
C TRP A 988 0.13 -14.99 -17.86
N LEU A 989 0.09 -15.64 -19.01
CA LEU A 989 0.48 -15.12 -20.31
C LEU A 989 -0.70 -15.30 -21.28
N GLU A 990 -0.84 -14.38 -22.23
CA GLU A 990 -1.85 -14.48 -23.29
C GLU A 990 -1.18 -14.66 -24.66
N ASN A 991 -1.89 -15.30 -25.59
CA ASN A 991 -1.49 -15.52 -26.97
C ASN A 991 -0.08 -16.16 -27.10
N VAL A 992 0.18 -17.19 -26.30
CA VAL A 992 1.45 -17.91 -26.24
C VAL A 992 1.58 -18.80 -27.47
N LYS A 993 2.44 -18.41 -28.42
CA LYS A 993 2.61 -19.11 -29.70
C LYS A 993 4.07 -19.50 -29.96
N PRO A 994 4.32 -20.61 -30.68
CA PRO A 994 5.65 -20.90 -31.18
C PRO A 994 6.09 -19.85 -32.21
N GLU A 995 7.32 -19.39 -32.12
CA GLU A 995 7.86 -18.37 -33.03
C GLU A 995 8.32 -18.97 -34.39
N PHE A 996 8.38 -20.31 -34.49
CA PHE A 996 8.89 -21.06 -35.65
C PHE A 996 10.19 -20.49 -36.25
N LYS A 997 11.15 -20.18 -35.37
CA LYS A 997 12.46 -19.62 -35.75
C LYS A 997 13.13 -20.48 -36.82
N GLN A 998 13.59 -19.83 -37.88
CA GLN A 998 14.46 -20.47 -38.86
C GLN A 998 15.90 -20.25 -38.41
N MET A 999 16.47 -21.29 -37.83
CA MET A 999 17.86 -21.29 -37.38
C MET A 999 18.78 -21.52 -38.58
N GLN A 1000 19.81 -20.70 -38.74
CA GLN A 1000 20.86 -20.84 -39.75
C GLN A 1000 22.22 -21.02 -39.06
N PRO A 1001 23.15 -21.81 -39.62
CA PRO A 1001 24.50 -21.93 -39.08
C PRO A 1001 25.20 -20.55 -39.03
N VAL A 1002 25.94 -20.29 -37.96
CA VAL A 1002 26.76 -19.10 -37.82
C VAL A 1002 28.11 -19.34 -38.48
N GLU A 1003 28.49 -18.49 -39.42
CA GLU A 1003 29.88 -18.43 -39.89
C GLU A 1003 30.73 -17.67 -38.85
N LEU A 1004 31.61 -18.39 -38.17
CA LEU A 1004 32.54 -17.83 -37.19
C LEU A 1004 33.82 -17.35 -37.90
N SER A 1005 34.41 -16.26 -37.41
CA SER A 1005 35.76 -15.87 -37.81
C SER A 1005 36.81 -16.86 -37.27
N ASP A 1006 38.01 -16.87 -37.84
CA ASP A 1006 39.14 -17.69 -37.38
C ASP A 1006 39.53 -17.47 -35.91
N GLU A 1007 39.18 -16.30 -35.35
CA GLU A 1007 39.41 -15.96 -33.95
C GLU A 1007 38.31 -16.51 -33.03
N LEU A 1008 37.04 -16.44 -33.48
CA LEU A 1008 35.89 -16.94 -32.73
C LEU A 1008 35.77 -18.48 -32.80
N SER A 1009 36.12 -19.10 -33.92
CA SER A 1009 36.16 -20.56 -34.04
C SER A 1009 37.08 -21.20 -33.00
N LYS A 1010 38.23 -20.59 -32.70
CA LYS A 1010 39.14 -21.06 -31.63
C LYS A 1010 38.56 -20.98 -30.22
N LEU A 1011 37.59 -20.09 -29.99
CA LEU A 1011 36.93 -19.89 -28.70
C LEU A 1011 35.69 -20.78 -28.53
N PHE A 1012 34.97 -21.04 -29.63
CA PHE A 1012 33.67 -21.71 -29.61
C PHE A 1012 33.69 -23.14 -30.21
N GLU A 1013 34.81 -23.60 -30.76
CA GLU A 1013 34.97 -24.98 -31.26
C GLU A 1013 36.16 -25.72 -30.61
N PRO A 1014 35.92 -26.47 -29.52
CA PRO A 1014 36.72 -27.63 -29.20
C PRO A 1014 35.83 -28.89 -29.28
N GLU A 1015 35.88 -29.57 -30.43
CA GLU A 1015 35.54 -30.98 -30.66
C GLU A 1015 34.46 -31.64 -29.74
N ALA A 1016 33.18 -31.27 -29.89
CA ALA A 1016 31.97 -32.13 -29.79
C ALA A 1016 30.71 -31.31 -29.43
N ASP A 1017 30.16 -30.51 -30.36
CA ASP A 1017 28.82 -29.94 -30.19
C ASP A 1017 28.17 -29.66 -31.56
N PRO A 1018 26.83 -29.60 -31.66
CA PRO A 1018 26.15 -29.22 -32.90
C PRO A 1018 26.57 -27.80 -33.33
N PRO A 1019 26.54 -27.49 -34.65
CA PRO A 1019 26.99 -26.19 -35.17
C PRO A 1019 26.26 -25.04 -34.47
N LEU A 1020 26.97 -23.96 -34.14
CA LEU A 1020 26.35 -22.76 -33.59
C LEU A 1020 25.31 -22.22 -34.57
N MET A 1021 24.06 -22.09 -34.11
CA MET A 1021 22.94 -21.64 -34.94
C MET A 1021 22.46 -20.25 -34.49
N ARG A 1022 22.18 -19.36 -35.45
CA ARG A 1022 21.54 -18.07 -35.25
C ARG A 1022 20.13 -18.07 -35.82
N ASP A 1023 19.20 -17.51 -35.08
CA ASP A 1023 17.86 -17.18 -35.59
C ASP A 1023 17.98 -16.11 -36.69
N ASN A 1024 17.50 -16.42 -37.89
CA ASN A 1024 17.60 -15.51 -39.03
C ASN A 1024 16.77 -14.22 -38.87
N LYS A 1025 15.85 -14.18 -37.91
CA LYS A 1025 15.11 -12.97 -37.52
C LYS A 1025 15.78 -12.22 -36.36
N ASN A 1026 16.77 -12.82 -35.70
CA ASN A 1026 17.48 -12.16 -34.61
C ASN A 1026 18.36 -11.03 -35.17
N GLN A 1027 17.92 -9.81 -34.89
CA GLN A 1027 18.57 -8.57 -35.34
C GLN A 1027 19.73 -8.11 -34.43
N GLY A 1028 20.18 -8.95 -33.50
CA GLY A 1028 21.32 -8.68 -32.61
C GLY A 1028 20.96 -7.93 -31.33
N TYR A 1029 21.96 -7.65 -30.49
CA TYR A 1029 21.81 -6.95 -29.22
C TYR A 1029 21.92 -5.43 -29.38
N ILE A 1030 21.17 -4.67 -28.59
CA ILE A 1030 21.38 -3.23 -28.44
C ILE A 1030 22.17 -3.02 -27.15
N HIS A 1031 23.39 -2.52 -27.27
CA HIS A 1031 24.14 -2.05 -26.11
C HIS A 1031 23.63 -0.68 -25.71
N ALA A 1032 23.03 -0.60 -24.53
CA ALA A 1032 22.54 0.65 -23.96
C ALA A 1032 23.39 1.04 -22.74
N PRO A 1033 23.67 2.34 -22.55
CA PRO A 1033 24.52 2.82 -21.45
C PRO A 1033 23.84 2.74 -20.07
N SER A 1034 22.52 2.49 -20.02
CA SER A 1034 21.80 2.20 -18.78
C SER A 1034 20.56 1.34 -19.04
N LEU A 1035 19.97 0.80 -17.97
CA LEU A 1035 18.76 -0.03 -18.05
C LEU A 1035 17.58 0.72 -18.67
N ASN A 1036 17.38 2.00 -18.33
CA ASN A 1036 16.30 2.81 -18.90
C ASN A 1036 16.47 3.00 -20.41
N HIS A 1037 17.70 3.26 -20.88
CA HIS A 1037 17.97 3.32 -22.32
C HIS A 1037 17.75 1.96 -22.98
N ALA A 1038 18.05 0.84 -22.31
CA ALA A 1038 17.78 -0.50 -22.81
C ALA A 1038 16.28 -0.77 -22.95
N VAL A 1039 15.49 -0.40 -21.94
CA VAL A 1039 14.02 -0.53 -21.93
C VAL A 1039 13.41 0.32 -23.05
N THR A 1040 13.78 1.60 -23.14
CA THR A 1040 13.29 2.49 -24.20
C THR A 1040 13.67 1.95 -25.57
N ALA A 1041 14.93 1.55 -25.79
CA ALA A 1041 15.36 0.96 -27.05
C ALA A 1041 14.60 -0.34 -27.38
N ALA A 1042 14.33 -1.18 -26.39
CA ALA A 1042 13.56 -2.41 -26.56
C ALA A 1042 12.10 -2.14 -26.93
N VAL A 1043 11.44 -1.17 -26.27
CA VAL A 1043 10.06 -0.76 -26.58
C VAL A 1043 9.96 -0.20 -27.99
N LEU A 1044 10.85 0.73 -28.36
CA LEU A 1044 10.86 1.34 -29.69
C LEU A 1044 11.18 0.31 -30.78
N ARG A 1045 12.12 -0.61 -30.50
CA ARG A 1045 12.44 -1.72 -31.41
C ARG A 1045 11.26 -2.69 -31.57
N ASN A 1046 10.57 -3.03 -30.48
CA ASN A 1046 9.36 -3.86 -30.56
C ASN A 1046 8.26 -3.15 -31.36
N GLY A 1047 8.11 -1.84 -31.19
CA GLY A 1047 7.24 -1.00 -32.01
C GLY A 1047 7.59 -1.13 -33.50
N TYR A 1048 8.85 -0.94 -33.86
CA TYR A 1048 9.34 -1.14 -35.23
C TYR A 1048 9.08 -2.55 -35.76
N LEU A 1049 9.54 -3.59 -35.04
CA LEU A 1049 9.44 -4.99 -35.48
C LEU A 1049 8.00 -5.46 -35.66
N SER A 1050 7.08 -4.96 -34.85
CA SER A 1050 5.67 -5.35 -34.92
C SER A 1050 4.92 -4.66 -36.07
N ASN A 1051 5.45 -3.54 -36.60
CA ASN A 1051 4.72 -2.66 -37.52
C ASN A 1051 5.41 -2.42 -38.86
N ALA A 1052 6.71 -2.70 -38.97
CA ALA A 1052 7.44 -2.62 -40.22
C ALA A 1052 6.97 -3.74 -41.16
N THR A 1053 6.37 -3.35 -42.28
CA THR A 1053 5.92 -4.28 -43.32
C THR A 1053 6.72 -4.07 -44.59
N SER A 1054 6.68 -5.03 -45.52
CA SER A 1054 7.34 -4.87 -46.82
C SER A 1054 6.83 -3.67 -47.64
N GLN A 1055 5.62 -3.17 -47.35
CA GLN A 1055 5.02 -2.00 -47.99
C GLN A 1055 5.38 -0.68 -47.30
N ASN A 1056 5.61 -0.71 -45.98
CA ASN A 1056 6.07 0.42 -45.17
C ASN A 1056 7.23 -0.04 -44.26
N PRO A 1057 8.45 -0.19 -44.82
CA PRO A 1057 9.59 -0.77 -44.09
C PRO A 1057 10.14 0.16 -43.00
N ASP A 1058 9.81 1.46 -43.07
CA ASP A 1058 10.26 2.49 -42.13
C ASP A 1058 9.19 2.82 -41.07
N SER A 1059 8.10 2.06 -41.00
CA SER A 1059 7.04 2.27 -40.00
C SER A 1059 7.62 2.15 -38.59
N LEU A 1060 7.52 3.23 -37.81
CA LEU A 1060 8.11 3.35 -36.47
C LEU A 1060 9.64 3.16 -36.44
N ALA A 1061 10.35 3.39 -37.56
CA ALA A 1061 11.80 3.42 -37.60
C ALA A 1061 12.32 4.69 -36.92
N ILE A 1062 12.93 4.55 -35.74
CA ILE A 1062 13.46 5.67 -34.96
C ILE A 1062 14.98 5.53 -34.87
N ASN A 1063 15.69 6.54 -35.35
CA ASN A 1063 17.16 6.60 -35.26
C ASN A 1063 17.57 7.12 -33.86
N LEU A 1064 18.09 6.23 -33.02
CA LEU A 1064 18.51 6.53 -31.64
C LEU A 1064 19.98 6.95 -31.51
N SER A 1065 20.67 7.27 -32.60
CA SER A 1065 22.07 7.69 -32.53
C SER A 1065 22.19 9.05 -31.80
N SER A 1066 22.83 9.03 -30.63
CA SER A 1066 23.25 10.24 -29.91
C SER A 1066 24.04 11.16 -30.85
N GLU A 1067 23.78 12.46 -30.78
CA GLU A 1067 24.55 13.48 -31.52
C GLU A 1067 26.06 13.35 -31.24
N ARG A 1068 26.45 13.02 -30.00
CA ARG A 1068 27.85 12.78 -29.64
C ARG A 1068 28.46 11.56 -30.34
N VAL A 1069 27.68 10.50 -30.53
CA VAL A 1069 28.12 9.30 -31.25
C VAL A 1069 28.22 9.56 -32.76
N ARG A 1070 27.31 10.36 -33.33
CA ARG A 1070 27.40 10.82 -34.73
C ARG A 1070 28.63 11.70 -34.97
N ILE A 1071 28.93 12.61 -34.05
CA ILE A 1071 30.15 13.46 -34.13
C ILE A 1071 31.40 12.60 -34.00
N ALA A 1072 31.43 11.63 -33.08
CA ALA A 1072 32.56 10.71 -32.93
C ALA A 1072 32.75 9.83 -34.17
N LEU A 1073 31.68 9.28 -34.74
CA LEU A 1073 31.71 8.50 -35.97
C LEU A 1073 32.13 9.34 -37.17
N SER A 1074 31.65 10.58 -37.31
CA SER A 1074 32.07 11.45 -38.42
C SER A 1074 33.56 11.83 -38.34
N ILE A 1075 34.12 11.94 -37.13
CA ILE A 1075 35.56 12.18 -36.95
C ILE A 1075 36.38 10.92 -37.27
N ILE A 1076 35.84 9.72 -37.03
CA ILE A 1076 36.52 8.46 -37.31
C ILE A 1076 36.42 8.07 -38.79
N GLU A 1077 35.30 8.35 -39.44
CA GLU A 1077 35.04 8.03 -40.85
C GLU A 1077 35.71 9.03 -41.82
N GLY A 1078 36.17 10.19 -41.33
CA GLY A 1078 36.95 11.17 -42.07
C GLY A 1078 36.18 12.42 -42.45
#